data_AF-A0A0N5A9H2-F1
#
_entry.id   AF-A0A0N5A9H2-F1
#
_cell.length_a   1.000
_cell.length_b   1.000
_cell.length_c   1.000
_cell.angle_alpha   90.00
_cell.angle_beta   90.00
_cell.angle_gamma   90.00
#
_symmetry.space_group_name_H-M   'P 1'
#
loop_
_entity.id
_entity.type
_entity.pdbx_description
1 polymer ?
#
loop_
_entity_poly.entity_id
_entity_poly.type
_entity_poly.pdbx_seq_one_letter_code
_entity_poly.pdbx_strand_id
1 'polypeptide(L)'
;MKADEACADEAQNKPRKKNVFCGVVEGFYGRPWTSDQRKNLFERMHELGMNVYLYAPKDDLKHRAEWRLLYTPDEIDLLQSLIKAARSQGITFVYALSPGIDIIYSSEKEVKALEDKLMQVKNIGCEAFALLFDDIESTMHEQDKKKFPSFVVAQLTVANAMYEYLKCSQFFFCPTEYCESRACPSLEESDYLLTLGKKLLPDIYILWTGTRVVSRYIATEHIRRVATVLKRKPVIWDNLHANDYDPKRIFLGPFAGRSVKLKDEISGILLNPNCRYEANFVPFFTIAEWNSCHADAELEEDHDGASAAAILEAGGVAPVAAKIVEDASPKKLYHPLKALDESIRRWLDYFNEPFISSGVLPATHVVVSASEERTSTTALVPAVIRTCEGNELLPNTEIPPPLYTAPPIGSATTVTVQTYSISDAVMGVVETHTVTPTNVLSPTVNSLSVEYGEPMEFVSIIKDEAKPAEAEVSAPGKLSSQEMLEISSDVSMESSNNSEIDSTSVIDSEQISTFIDMFYLPFEHGRRGLQMLKEFSWLHENSYVVRKKPPHTDSTTEEEDEQAIVSDEWKRRCNEFVKSLRSITKFFQLVADIPNKAIVQELFQYIYDVQGIASVLEALVLWMGEGELNISPVERDNLWCNGPSDVEPWVYGAGLISDFHKLLFSTPRIAEFLLIKFVVPLTLNCYLIRPYKYEDEKEVRSFYNRLFDDIPADGGMLNETREERYFDRYIGPYVVDSTPRTIFVAVEQSNPKRIVGIVTAALNAKQFADRVHRQYIPRMRTKYNMYAEADKEEGPFDENLEAQWQRQHESIAEWEPLSLSEETYREFPSQIGLEYRSLQNDIIAIKRLIYTSMIALSFNGSTGVFISVRDRDPEKIDFLTKLGLLPIKEAGIPEDICLLGHSL
;
A
#
# COMPACT_ATOMS: atom_id res chain seq x y z
N MET A 1 54.51 59.47 -12.23
CA MET A 1 53.66 58.27 -12.31
C MET A 1 52.93 58.13 -10.99
N LYS A 2 51.61 58.38 -10.98
CA LYS A 2 50.68 58.22 -9.85
C LYS A 2 49.24 58.23 -10.39
N ALA A 3 48.84 57.13 -11.01
CA ALA A 3 47.48 56.85 -11.49
C ALA A 3 47.46 55.40 -11.99
N ASP A 4 47.13 54.44 -11.12
CA ASP A 4 46.85 53.03 -11.46
C ASP A 4 46.23 52.22 -10.28
N GLU A 5 46.22 52.75 -9.04
CA GLU A 5 45.64 52.06 -7.86
C GLU A 5 44.14 52.32 -7.61
N ALA A 6 43.45 53.06 -8.49
CA ALA A 6 42.10 53.59 -8.21
C ALA A 6 40.93 52.82 -8.86
N CYS A 7 41.17 51.70 -9.55
CA CYS A 7 40.18 51.04 -10.41
C CYS A 7 39.74 49.63 -9.95
N ALA A 8 40.06 49.24 -8.71
CA ALA A 8 39.80 47.89 -8.19
C ALA A 8 38.55 47.76 -7.27
N ASP A 9 38.20 48.82 -6.54
CA ASP A 9 37.27 48.70 -5.40
C ASP A 9 35.76 48.78 -5.76
N GLU A 10 35.39 49.38 -6.89
CA GLU A 10 33.97 49.58 -7.25
C GLU A 10 33.24 48.30 -7.72
N ALA A 11 33.98 47.20 -7.96
CA ALA A 11 33.41 45.96 -8.50
C ALA A 11 32.63 45.11 -7.47
N GLN A 12 32.78 45.35 -6.16
CA GLN A 12 32.27 44.44 -5.12
C GLN A 12 30.86 44.74 -4.59
N ASN A 13 30.23 45.87 -4.98
CA ASN A 13 28.99 46.34 -4.33
C ASN A 13 27.70 46.09 -5.13
N LYS A 14 27.63 45.00 -5.91
CA LYS A 14 26.35 44.40 -6.29
C LYS A 14 25.86 43.51 -5.14
N PRO A 15 24.62 43.66 -4.65
CA PRO A 15 24.11 42.75 -3.62
C PRO A 15 24.08 41.32 -4.17
N ARG A 16 24.85 40.41 -3.56
CA ARG A 16 24.68 38.97 -3.80
C ARG A 16 23.22 38.64 -3.49
N LYS A 17 22.48 38.10 -4.47
CA LYS A 17 21.19 37.46 -4.17
C LYS A 17 21.44 36.46 -3.04
N LYS A 18 20.73 36.60 -1.92
CA LYS A 18 20.68 35.54 -0.92
C LYS A 18 19.88 34.41 -1.54
N ASN A 19 20.59 33.43 -2.11
CA ASN A 19 19.98 32.19 -2.55
C ASN A 19 19.47 31.49 -1.28
N VAL A 20 18.14 31.43 -1.15
CA VAL A 20 17.45 30.61 -0.15
C VAL A 20 17.87 29.17 -0.39
N PHE A 21 18.17 28.40 0.66
CA PHE A 21 18.46 26.98 0.46
C PHE A 21 17.19 26.28 -0.05
N CYS A 22 17.32 25.50 -1.11
CA CYS A 22 16.23 24.68 -1.65
C CYS A 22 16.81 23.33 -2.03
N GLY A 23 16.15 22.26 -1.64
CA GLY A 23 16.63 20.91 -1.95
C GLY A 23 15.98 19.83 -1.12
N VAL A 24 16.76 18.80 -0.81
CA VAL A 24 16.26 17.53 -0.27
C VAL A 24 17.05 17.16 0.97
N VAL A 25 16.35 16.67 1.98
CA VAL A 25 16.93 15.93 3.10
C VAL A 25 16.55 14.46 2.94
N GLU A 26 17.55 13.59 2.93
CA GLU A 26 17.31 12.15 3.09
C GLU A 26 17.29 11.87 4.58
N GLY A 27 16.13 12.08 5.22
CA GLY A 27 15.99 12.18 6.68
C GLY A 27 14.98 11.22 7.32
N PHE A 28 14.42 10.34 6.50
CA PHE A 28 13.39 9.35 6.85
C PHE A 28 13.96 8.09 7.51
N TYR A 29 13.05 7.31 8.11
CA TYR A 29 13.29 5.93 8.59
C TYR A 29 13.10 4.89 7.48
N GLY A 30 13.69 3.70 7.66
CA GLY A 30 13.71 2.63 6.67
C GLY A 30 14.93 2.69 5.73
N ARG A 31 14.96 1.78 4.76
CA ARG A 31 16.09 1.56 3.83
C ARG A 31 16.56 2.87 3.17
N PRO A 32 17.80 3.33 3.44
CA PRO A 32 18.37 4.52 2.78
C PRO A 32 18.49 4.36 1.25
N TRP A 33 18.63 5.47 0.53
CA TRP A 33 18.83 5.45 -0.92
C TRP A 33 20.21 4.90 -1.30
N THR A 34 20.31 4.31 -2.50
CA THR A 34 21.60 3.80 -3.01
C THR A 34 22.55 4.94 -3.40
N SER A 35 23.83 4.62 -3.59
CA SER A 35 24.81 5.58 -4.10
C SER A 35 24.38 6.19 -5.45
N ASP A 36 23.74 5.39 -6.30
CA ASP A 36 23.38 5.80 -7.67
C ASP A 36 22.05 6.56 -7.70
N GLN A 37 21.08 6.21 -6.84
CA GLN A 37 19.91 7.05 -6.56
C GLN A 37 20.34 8.44 -6.07
N ARG A 38 21.31 8.53 -5.15
CA ARG A 38 21.85 9.82 -4.68
C ARG A 38 22.60 10.61 -5.76
N LYS A 39 23.39 9.97 -6.64
CA LYS A 39 24.04 10.65 -7.78
C LYS A 39 23.01 11.22 -8.75
N ASN A 40 22.02 10.42 -9.12
CA ASN A 40 20.95 10.87 -10.00
C ASN A 40 20.07 11.95 -9.34
N LEU A 41 19.92 11.92 -8.02
CA LEU A 41 19.29 13.01 -7.28
C LEU A 41 20.07 14.32 -7.45
N PHE A 42 21.40 14.31 -7.38
CA PHE A 42 22.21 15.51 -7.57
C PHE A 42 22.08 16.09 -9.00
N GLU A 43 21.93 15.22 -10.01
CA GLU A 43 21.62 15.60 -11.39
C GLU A 43 20.23 16.24 -11.49
N ARG A 44 19.16 15.55 -11.06
CA ARG A 44 17.79 16.09 -11.03
C ARG A 44 17.73 17.42 -10.25
N MET A 45 18.41 17.52 -9.11
CA MET A 45 18.49 18.73 -8.30
C MET A 45 19.15 19.90 -9.04
N HIS A 46 20.20 19.66 -9.83
CA HIS A 46 20.86 20.69 -10.64
C HIS A 46 19.92 21.26 -11.71
N GLU A 47 19.29 20.36 -12.48
CA GLU A 47 18.33 20.71 -13.53
C GLU A 47 17.11 21.47 -12.99
N LEU A 48 16.66 21.10 -11.78
CA LEU A 48 15.57 21.73 -11.05
C LEU A 48 15.98 23.01 -10.27
N GLY A 49 17.25 23.43 -10.33
CA GLY A 49 17.72 24.66 -9.67
C GLY A 49 17.74 24.59 -8.13
N MET A 50 17.83 23.39 -7.57
CA MET A 50 18.09 23.14 -6.15
C MET A 50 19.58 23.27 -5.83
N ASN A 51 19.95 23.38 -4.55
CA ASN A 51 21.30 23.77 -4.14
C ASN A 51 21.84 23.15 -2.83
N VAL A 52 21.03 22.42 -2.05
CA VAL A 52 21.45 21.75 -0.80
C VAL A 52 20.88 20.34 -0.71
N TYR A 53 21.75 19.35 -0.44
CA TYR A 53 21.36 17.99 -0.04
C TYR A 53 21.87 17.71 1.38
N LEU A 54 20.96 17.29 2.26
CA LEU A 54 21.27 16.95 3.65
C LEU A 54 21.23 15.43 3.84
N TYR A 55 22.40 14.84 4.12
CA TYR A 55 22.57 13.43 4.42
C TYR A 55 22.21 13.16 5.88
N ALA A 56 21.01 12.64 6.15
CA ALA A 56 20.51 12.33 7.50
C ALA A 56 19.74 10.99 7.62
N PRO A 57 20.05 9.91 6.86
CA PRO A 57 19.22 8.72 6.83
C PRO A 57 19.22 8.03 8.19
N LYS A 58 18.05 7.89 8.82
CA LYS A 58 17.92 7.44 10.23
C LYS A 58 18.53 6.06 10.47
N ASP A 59 18.45 5.19 9.45
CA ASP A 59 18.86 3.79 9.50
C ASP A 59 20.31 3.56 8.99
N ASP A 60 21.07 4.60 8.61
CA ASP A 60 22.54 4.46 8.63
C ASP A 60 23.00 4.34 10.08
N LEU A 61 23.40 3.12 10.47
CA LEU A 61 23.95 2.84 11.79
C LEU A 61 25.02 3.87 12.18
N LYS A 62 25.92 4.26 11.28
CA LYS A 62 27.00 5.21 11.57
C LYS A 62 26.56 6.67 11.52
N HIS A 63 25.34 6.98 11.09
CA HIS A 63 24.74 8.30 11.24
C HIS A 63 24.07 8.47 12.62
N ARG A 64 23.39 7.44 13.14
CA ARG A 64 22.55 7.53 14.35
C ARG A 64 22.92 6.54 15.46
N ALA A 65 22.63 5.26 15.31
CA ALA A 65 22.75 4.27 16.41
C ALA A 65 24.19 4.05 16.90
N GLU A 66 25.13 3.90 15.98
CA GLU A 66 26.56 3.66 16.16
C GLU A 66 27.39 4.90 15.73
N TRP A 67 26.88 6.10 16.04
CA TRP A 67 27.43 7.38 15.57
C TRP A 67 28.93 7.56 15.89
N ARG A 68 29.42 6.94 16.97
CA ARG A 68 30.83 6.94 17.40
C ARG A 68 31.77 6.16 16.48
N LEU A 69 31.27 5.17 15.74
CA LEU A 69 32.11 4.35 14.87
C LEU A 69 32.54 5.16 13.65
N LEU A 70 33.85 5.19 13.42
CA LEU A 70 34.41 5.74 12.18
C LEU A 70 33.97 4.91 10.97
N TYR A 71 33.89 5.56 9.82
CA TYR A 71 33.66 4.87 8.56
C TYR A 71 34.90 4.04 8.17
N THR A 72 34.70 2.88 7.54
CA THR A 72 35.77 2.05 6.96
C THR A 72 36.38 2.71 5.73
N PRO A 73 37.52 2.24 5.19
CA PRO A 73 38.06 2.76 3.92
C PRO A 73 37.04 2.71 2.78
N ASP A 74 36.31 1.59 2.63
CA ASP A 74 35.33 1.39 1.55
C ASP A 74 34.12 2.34 1.67
N GLU A 75 33.61 2.52 2.91
CA GLU A 75 32.54 3.47 3.22
C GLU A 75 33.01 4.93 2.99
N ILE A 76 34.28 5.23 3.27
CA ILE A 76 34.89 6.54 3.05
C ILE A 76 35.05 6.85 1.57
N ASP A 77 35.50 5.89 0.74
CA ASP A 77 35.60 6.08 -0.70
C ASP A 77 34.21 6.26 -1.33
N LEU A 78 33.18 5.56 -0.81
CA LEU A 78 31.78 5.75 -1.20
C LEU A 78 31.26 7.16 -0.85
N LEU A 79 31.48 7.63 0.38
CA LEU A 79 31.10 8.99 0.79
C LEU A 79 31.88 10.06 0.02
N GLN A 80 33.18 9.85 -0.23
CA GLN A 80 33.99 10.77 -1.02
C GLN A 80 33.51 10.83 -2.47
N SER A 81 33.06 9.72 -3.04
CA SER A 81 32.42 9.67 -4.36
C SER A 81 31.14 10.52 -4.40
N LEU A 82 30.27 10.39 -3.39
CA LEU A 82 29.03 11.18 -3.26
C LEU A 82 29.31 12.68 -3.08
N ILE A 83 30.26 13.06 -2.21
CA ILE A 83 30.66 14.46 -1.99
C ILE A 83 31.25 15.07 -3.28
N LYS A 84 32.00 14.30 -4.07
CA LYS A 84 32.50 14.75 -5.38
C LYS A 84 31.36 14.94 -6.38
N ALA A 85 30.42 13.98 -6.47
CA ALA A 85 29.27 14.05 -7.38
C ALA A 85 28.37 15.27 -7.09
N ALA A 86 28.02 15.49 -5.81
CA ALA A 86 27.26 16.67 -5.38
C ALA A 86 27.98 17.97 -5.77
N ARG A 87 29.30 18.08 -5.47
CA ARG A 87 30.12 19.24 -5.84
C ARG A 87 30.16 19.47 -7.37
N SER A 88 30.26 18.42 -8.19
CA SER A 88 30.24 18.58 -9.65
C SER A 88 28.90 19.08 -10.20
N GLN A 89 27.80 18.77 -9.52
CA GLN A 89 26.46 19.29 -9.84
C GLN A 89 26.14 20.63 -9.14
N GLY A 90 27.11 21.25 -8.44
CA GLY A 90 26.90 22.50 -7.71
C GLY A 90 26.02 22.37 -6.45
N ILE A 91 25.72 21.15 -6.01
CA ILE A 91 24.91 20.87 -4.82
C ILE A 91 25.80 20.89 -3.57
N THR A 92 25.37 21.65 -2.55
CA THR A 92 26.00 21.62 -1.24
C THR A 92 25.66 20.31 -0.54
N PHE A 93 26.64 19.41 -0.41
CA PHE A 93 26.51 18.22 0.42
C PHE A 93 26.70 18.61 1.90
N VAL A 94 25.68 18.37 2.72
CA VAL A 94 25.70 18.59 4.17
C VAL A 94 25.69 17.24 4.88
N TYR A 95 26.75 16.91 5.63
CA TYR A 95 26.81 15.69 6.41
C TYR A 95 26.18 15.88 7.79
N ALA A 96 25.08 15.17 8.09
CA ALA A 96 24.48 15.18 9.43
C ALA A 96 24.98 14.02 10.31
N LEU A 97 24.92 14.22 11.62
CA LEU A 97 25.15 13.19 12.63
C LEU A 97 24.07 13.32 13.73
N SER A 98 23.53 12.18 14.18
CA SER A 98 22.42 12.11 15.15
C SER A 98 22.87 11.46 16.48
N PRO A 99 23.75 12.09 17.28
CA PRO A 99 24.31 11.48 18.49
C PRO A 99 23.34 11.45 19.69
N GLY A 100 22.17 12.08 19.58
CA GLY A 100 21.32 12.44 20.71
C GLY A 100 20.75 11.29 21.55
N ILE A 101 20.76 10.04 21.04
CA ILE A 101 20.15 8.88 21.72
C ILE A 101 20.89 8.53 23.02
N ASP A 102 22.22 8.56 23.02
CA ASP A 102 23.03 8.01 24.10
C ASP A 102 24.30 8.84 24.45
N ILE A 103 24.43 10.04 23.87
CA ILE A 103 25.57 10.93 24.15
C ILE A 103 25.56 11.44 25.59
N ILE A 104 26.69 11.24 26.30
CA ILE A 104 26.96 11.91 27.57
C ILE A 104 27.67 13.24 27.27
N TYR A 105 26.90 14.32 27.12
CA TYR A 105 27.35 15.64 26.68
C TYR A 105 28.53 16.22 27.50
N SER A 106 28.67 15.79 28.75
CA SER A 106 29.71 16.22 29.69
C SER A 106 31.05 15.51 29.51
N SER A 107 31.08 14.39 28.79
CA SER A 107 32.21 13.47 28.65
C SER A 107 33.16 13.91 27.53
N GLU A 108 34.43 14.13 27.89
CA GLU A 108 35.49 14.49 26.93
C GLU A 108 35.72 13.38 25.88
N LYS A 109 35.46 12.11 26.24
CA LYS A 109 35.52 10.98 25.30
C LYS A 109 34.46 11.09 24.20
N GLU A 110 33.25 11.54 24.54
CA GLU A 110 32.14 11.66 23.58
C GLU A 110 32.35 12.86 22.66
N VAL A 111 32.79 13.99 23.21
CA VAL A 111 33.20 15.15 22.41
C VAL A 111 34.35 14.77 21.46
N LYS A 112 35.34 14.00 21.91
CA LYS A 112 36.44 13.52 21.07
C LYS A 112 35.95 12.59 19.94
N ALA A 113 34.97 11.71 20.20
CA ALA A 113 34.37 10.86 19.18
C ALA A 113 33.62 11.67 18.11
N LEU A 114 32.91 12.73 18.50
CA LEU A 114 32.31 13.68 17.55
C LEU A 114 33.38 14.38 16.70
N GLU A 115 34.43 14.92 17.33
CA GLU A 115 35.55 15.55 16.61
C GLU A 115 36.14 14.63 15.55
N ASP A 116 36.50 13.39 15.92
CA ASP A 116 37.19 12.46 15.04
C ASP A 116 36.29 11.99 13.89
N LYS A 117 35.00 11.72 14.17
CA LYS A 117 34.02 11.35 13.15
C LYS A 117 33.76 12.47 12.15
N LEU A 118 33.53 13.69 12.64
CA LEU A 118 33.26 14.86 11.78
C LEU A 118 34.51 15.29 11.00
N MET A 119 35.70 15.18 11.59
CA MET A 119 36.97 15.41 10.88
C MET A 119 37.27 14.34 9.83
N GLN A 120 36.89 13.07 10.05
CA GLN A 120 37.01 12.03 9.02
C GLN A 120 36.26 12.43 7.74
N VAL A 121 35.01 12.89 7.88
CA VAL A 121 34.16 13.33 6.76
C VAL A 121 34.61 14.69 6.18
N LYS A 122 35.16 15.59 7.01
CA LYS A 122 35.77 16.85 6.54
C LYS A 122 37.02 16.60 5.70
N ASN A 123 37.89 15.68 6.11
CA ASN A 123 39.16 15.39 5.44
C ASN A 123 38.99 14.83 4.02
N ILE A 124 37.84 14.22 3.71
CA ILE A 124 37.47 13.79 2.35
C ILE A 124 36.76 14.86 1.51
N GLY A 125 36.68 16.09 2.04
CA GLY A 125 36.20 17.27 1.31
C GLY A 125 34.75 17.66 1.56
N CYS A 126 34.14 17.26 2.69
CA CYS A 126 32.86 17.83 3.12
C CYS A 126 33.07 19.20 3.77
N GLU A 127 32.28 20.20 3.36
CA GLU A 127 32.43 21.60 3.78
C GLU A 127 31.27 22.12 4.65
N ALA A 128 30.16 21.38 4.74
CA ALA A 128 28.98 21.73 5.52
C ALA A 128 28.51 20.53 6.37
N PHE A 129 27.99 20.80 7.57
CA PHE A 129 27.68 19.78 8.58
C PHE A 129 26.37 20.06 9.32
N ALA A 130 25.80 19.03 9.95
CA ALA A 130 24.66 19.17 10.84
C ALA A 130 24.78 18.29 12.10
N LEU A 131 24.22 18.76 13.22
CA LEU A 131 23.93 17.92 14.38
C LEU A 131 22.42 17.87 14.60
N LEU A 132 21.88 16.65 14.73
CA LEU A 132 20.46 16.42 14.89
C LEU A 132 20.17 15.86 16.29
N PHE A 133 19.20 16.47 16.96
CA PHE A 133 18.68 16.06 18.27
C PHE A 133 17.16 15.83 18.18
N ASP A 134 16.69 15.41 17.01
CA ASP A 134 15.32 15.02 16.70
C ASP A 134 15.00 13.63 17.29
N ASP A 135 13.78 13.44 17.78
CA ASP A 135 13.25 12.13 18.23
C ASP A 135 14.15 11.38 19.21
N ILE A 136 14.44 12.07 20.32
CA ILE A 136 15.16 11.60 21.51
C ILE A 136 14.41 12.05 22.78
N GLU A 137 14.65 11.38 23.90
CA GLU A 137 14.15 11.84 25.20
C GLU A 137 14.86 13.13 25.67
N SER A 138 14.13 13.96 26.43
CA SER A 138 14.70 15.14 27.10
C SER A 138 15.44 14.84 28.42
N THR A 139 15.55 13.57 28.78
CA THR A 139 16.16 13.08 30.02
C THR A 139 17.70 13.12 29.94
N MET A 140 18.34 14.10 30.59
CA MET A 140 19.81 14.11 30.72
C MET A 140 20.34 12.94 31.56
N HIS A 141 21.52 12.44 31.21
CA HIS A 141 22.27 11.49 32.03
C HIS A 141 22.79 12.12 33.35
N GLU A 142 23.03 11.31 34.38
CA GLU A 142 23.43 11.75 35.74
C GLU A 142 24.80 12.45 35.83
N GLN A 143 25.61 12.40 34.76
CA GLN A 143 26.83 13.21 34.64
C GLN A 143 26.52 14.59 34.06
N ASP A 144 25.58 14.67 33.11
CA ASP A 144 25.20 15.90 32.44
C ASP A 144 24.39 16.81 33.36
N LYS A 145 23.46 16.25 34.14
CA LYS A 145 22.71 16.96 35.20
C LYS A 145 23.62 17.69 36.22
N LYS A 146 24.88 17.29 36.36
CA LYS A 146 25.86 17.90 37.27
C LYS A 146 26.72 18.99 36.62
N LYS A 147 26.74 19.06 35.28
CA LYS A 147 27.57 20.00 34.50
C LYS A 147 26.72 21.07 33.78
N PHE A 148 25.49 20.74 33.38
CA PHE A 148 24.61 21.61 32.61
C PHE A 148 23.30 21.90 33.36
N PRO A 149 22.83 23.17 33.38
CA PRO A 149 21.61 23.56 34.09
C PRO A 149 20.32 23.14 33.36
N SER A 150 20.39 22.76 32.08
CA SER A 150 19.25 22.27 31.30
C SER A 150 19.73 21.52 30.04
N PHE A 151 18.87 20.65 29.49
CA PHE A 151 19.16 19.79 28.34
C PHE A 151 19.63 20.57 27.11
N VAL A 152 18.94 21.66 26.77
CA VAL A 152 19.33 22.55 25.67
C VAL A 152 20.73 23.14 25.86
N VAL A 153 21.16 23.43 27.10
CA VAL A 153 22.51 23.97 27.34
C VAL A 153 23.59 22.91 27.11
N ALA A 154 23.30 21.63 27.36
CA ALA A 154 24.19 20.53 27.02
C ALA A 154 24.36 20.39 25.49
N GLN A 155 23.25 20.35 24.75
CA GLN A 155 23.23 20.32 23.28
C GLN A 155 23.96 21.53 22.67
N LEU A 156 23.65 22.73 23.15
CA LEU A 156 24.28 23.99 22.74
C LEU A 156 25.80 24.01 22.93
N THR A 157 26.29 23.50 24.07
CA THR A 157 27.73 23.46 24.35
C THR A 157 28.45 22.58 23.34
N VAL A 158 27.90 21.40 23.02
CA VAL A 158 28.46 20.52 22.00
C VAL A 158 28.35 21.14 20.59
N ALA A 159 27.20 21.68 20.22
CA ALA A 159 26.97 22.23 18.88
C ALA A 159 27.84 23.45 18.58
N ASN A 160 27.93 24.41 19.51
CA ASN A 160 28.80 25.58 19.35
C ASN A 160 30.29 25.16 19.26
N ALA A 161 30.73 24.20 20.10
CA ALA A 161 32.10 23.70 20.07
C ALA A 161 32.45 22.99 18.75
N MET A 162 31.56 22.13 18.23
CA MET A 162 31.77 21.46 16.93
C MET A 162 31.78 22.46 15.77
N TYR A 163 30.96 23.51 15.79
CA TYR A 163 30.99 24.57 14.79
C TYR A 163 32.33 25.33 14.81
N GLU A 164 32.78 25.80 15.98
CA GLU A 164 34.06 26.52 16.15
C GLU A 164 35.29 25.66 15.83
N TYR A 165 35.22 24.36 16.09
CA TYR A 165 36.26 23.37 15.76
C TYR A 165 36.32 23.10 14.25
N LEU A 166 35.17 22.84 13.62
CA LEU A 166 35.11 22.50 12.19
C LEU A 166 35.36 23.71 11.28
N LYS A 167 34.94 24.93 11.66
CA LYS A 167 35.07 26.15 10.83
C LYS A 167 34.56 25.92 9.39
N CYS A 168 33.42 25.28 9.31
CA CYS A 168 32.73 24.89 8.08
C CYS A 168 32.02 26.10 7.44
N SER A 169 31.61 25.96 6.17
CA SER A 169 30.94 27.05 5.44
C SER A 169 29.46 27.21 5.81
N GLN A 170 28.83 26.12 6.27
CA GLN A 170 27.44 26.08 6.74
C GLN A 170 27.34 25.04 7.86
N PHE A 171 26.60 25.34 8.92
CA PHE A 171 26.32 24.41 10.01
C PHE A 171 24.84 24.46 10.39
N PHE A 172 24.21 23.29 10.55
CA PHE A 172 22.79 23.15 10.85
C PHE A 172 22.59 22.44 12.19
N PHE A 173 21.52 22.80 12.90
CA PHE A 173 21.12 22.22 14.17
C PHE A 173 19.64 21.84 14.11
N CYS A 174 19.31 20.57 14.31
CA CYS A 174 17.92 20.16 14.53
C CYS A 174 17.64 20.07 16.04
N PRO A 175 16.75 20.89 16.59
CA PRO A 175 16.37 20.83 18.01
C PRO A 175 15.50 19.60 18.32
N THR A 176 15.36 19.30 19.61
CA THR A 176 14.40 18.28 20.08
C THR A 176 12.96 18.80 20.02
N GLU A 177 12.76 20.09 20.31
CA GLU A 177 11.51 20.80 20.04
C GLU A 177 11.56 21.38 18.61
N TYR A 178 11.31 20.57 17.58
CA TYR A 178 11.47 20.96 16.16
C TYR A 178 10.18 21.44 15.45
N CYS A 179 9.06 21.47 16.16
CA CYS A 179 7.78 22.01 15.71
C CYS A 179 7.00 22.59 16.89
N GLU A 180 5.97 23.38 16.60
CA GLU A 180 5.12 24.00 17.63
C GLU A 180 4.42 22.97 18.52
N SER A 181 3.94 21.85 17.95
CA SER A 181 3.33 20.76 18.72
C SER A 181 4.29 20.02 19.67
N ARG A 182 5.61 20.30 19.59
CA ARG A 182 6.63 19.82 20.54
C ARG A 182 7.15 20.90 21.48
N ALA A 183 6.77 22.17 21.31
CA ALA A 183 7.25 23.27 22.14
C ALA A 183 6.53 23.28 23.51
N CYS A 184 7.29 23.26 24.61
CA CYS A 184 6.73 23.08 25.95
C CYS A 184 6.95 24.31 26.86
N PRO A 185 5.90 24.99 27.37
CA PRO A 185 4.46 24.69 27.22
C PRO A 185 3.86 25.25 25.92
N SER A 186 4.56 26.15 25.23
CA SER A 186 4.15 26.79 23.99
C SER A 186 5.39 27.31 23.22
N LEU A 187 5.22 27.72 21.96
CA LEU A 187 6.32 28.25 21.13
C LEU A 187 7.01 29.46 21.79
N GLU A 188 6.23 30.45 22.23
CA GLU A 188 6.74 31.68 22.83
C GLU A 188 7.31 31.51 24.25
N GLU A 189 6.83 30.52 25.00
CA GLU A 189 7.16 30.34 26.42
C GLU A 189 8.14 29.19 26.68
N SER A 190 8.53 28.43 25.64
CA SER A 190 9.50 27.33 25.77
C SER A 190 10.87 27.85 26.21
N ASP A 191 11.24 27.52 27.46
CA ASP A 191 12.58 27.77 28.02
C ASP A 191 13.67 27.09 27.17
N TYR A 192 13.36 25.97 26.52
CA TYR A 192 14.23 25.30 25.56
C TYR A 192 14.48 26.21 24.34
N LEU A 193 13.43 26.63 23.63
CA LEU A 193 13.55 27.41 22.39
C LEU A 193 14.06 28.84 22.62
N LEU A 194 13.64 29.48 23.72
CA LEU A 194 14.16 30.78 24.15
C LEU A 194 15.64 30.72 24.49
N THR A 195 16.10 29.64 25.13
CA THR A 195 17.53 29.44 25.43
C THR A 195 18.33 29.10 24.17
N LEU A 196 17.79 28.24 23.30
CA LEU A 196 18.37 27.90 21.99
C LEU A 196 18.61 29.16 21.15
N GLY A 197 17.56 29.96 20.92
CA GLY A 197 17.65 31.17 20.12
C GLY A 197 18.65 32.19 20.66
N LYS A 198 18.77 32.29 21.99
CA LYS A 198 19.66 33.21 22.71
C LYS A 198 21.13 32.77 22.79
N LYS A 199 21.43 31.46 22.74
CA LYS A 199 22.78 30.92 23.04
C LYS A 199 23.43 30.10 21.91
N LEU A 200 22.68 29.65 20.91
CA LEU A 200 23.27 29.07 19.70
C LEU A 200 24.01 30.17 18.94
N LEU A 201 25.20 29.89 18.43
CA LEU A 201 25.98 30.88 17.67
C LEU A 201 25.20 31.40 16.45
N PRO A 202 25.32 32.70 16.11
CA PRO A 202 24.40 33.39 15.18
C PRO A 202 24.31 32.72 13.81
N ASP A 203 25.45 32.28 13.28
CA ASP A 203 25.61 31.72 11.93
C ASP A 203 25.14 30.25 11.79
N ILE A 204 24.79 29.58 12.90
CA ILE A 204 24.23 28.23 12.85
C ILE A 204 22.75 28.32 12.45
N TYR A 205 22.38 27.58 11.40
CA TYR A 205 21.00 27.44 10.93
C TYR A 205 20.22 26.48 11.83
N ILE A 206 18.98 26.82 12.17
CA ILE A 206 18.09 25.94 12.96
C ILE A 206 17.06 25.32 12.02
N LEU A 207 16.91 24.00 12.08
CA LEU A 207 15.91 23.23 11.35
C LEU A 207 14.56 23.25 12.07
N TRP A 208 13.45 23.26 11.32
CA TRP A 208 12.08 23.39 11.86
C TRP A 208 11.04 22.78 10.91
N THR A 209 10.05 22.01 11.40
CA THR A 209 9.06 21.31 10.55
C THR A 209 7.69 22.01 10.44
N GLY A 210 7.51 23.15 11.11
CA GLY A 210 6.31 23.98 11.01
C GLY A 210 5.46 23.98 12.28
N THR A 211 4.15 23.83 12.17
CA THR A 211 3.27 23.68 13.35
C THR A 211 3.34 22.26 13.93
N ARG A 212 3.58 21.27 13.07
CA ARG A 212 3.52 19.84 13.37
C ARG A 212 4.73 19.08 12.82
N VAL A 213 4.82 17.79 13.13
CA VAL A 213 5.85 16.92 12.51
C VAL A 213 5.60 16.87 11.00
N VAL A 214 4.35 16.62 10.59
CA VAL A 214 3.88 16.83 9.21
C VAL A 214 2.93 18.03 9.20
N SER A 215 3.40 19.21 8.80
CA SER A 215 2.56 20.41 8.76
C SER A 215 1.66 20.44 7.52
N ARG A 216 0.33 20.52 7.68
CA ARG A 216 -0.61 20.72 6.54
C ARG A 216 -0.38 22.07 5.85
N TYR A 217 -0.20 23.13 6.64
CA TYR A 217 0.11 24.48 6.18
C TYR A 217 1.30 25.06 6.96
N ILE A 218 2.12 25.90 6.32
CA ILE A 218 3.14 26.70 7.00
C ILE A 218 2.92 28.17 6.64
N ALA A 219 2.23 28.88 7.54
CA ALA A 219 1.91 30.30 7.37
C ALA A 219 3.15 31.19 7.59
N THR A 220 3.21 32.33 6.89
CA THR A 220 4.27 33.34 7.10
C THR A 220 4.24 33.96 8.49
N GLU A 221 3.05 34.12 9.08
CA GLU A 221 2.87 34.55 10.46
C GLU A 221 3.48 33.59 11.48
N HIS A 222 3.30 32.27 11.28
CA HIS A 222 3.94 31.25 12.10
C HIS A 222 5.46 31.38 12.06
N ILE A 223 6.06 31.48 10.87
CA ILE A 223 7.51 31.60 10.76
C ILE A 223 8.04 32.91 11.36
N ARG A 224 7.26 34.00 11.40
CA ARG A 224 7.62 35.23 12.14
C ARG A 224 7.63 35.03 13.65
N ARG A 225 6.67 34.28 14.21
CA ARG A 225 6.68 33.86 15.63
C ARG A 225 7.92 33.02 15.94
N VAL A 226 8.14 31.95 15.16
CA VAL A 226 9.29 31.05 15.27
C VAL A 226 10.62 31.82 15.18
N ALA A 227 10.79 32.70 14.18
CA ALA A 227 12.00 33.52 14.03
C ALA A 227 12.18 34.53 15.16
N THR A 228 11.09 35.00 15.78
CA THR A 228 11.13 35.88 16.96
C THR A 228 11.60 35.12 18.20
N VAL A 229 11.24 33.85 18.37
CA VAL A 229 11.75 32.99 19.45
C VAL A 229 13.20 32.60 19.19
N LEU A 230 13.47 31.99 18.03
CA LEU A 230 14.78 31.47 17.62
C LEU A 230 15.83 32.57 17.34
N LYS A 231 15.43 33.85 17.28
CA LYS A 231 16.28 35.03 16.96
C LYS A 231 16.96 35.00 15.58
N ARG A 232 16.55 34.07 14.71
CA ARG A 232 17.04 33.88 13.34
C ARG A 232 15.95 33.21 12.49
N LYS A 233 16.03 33.37 11.17
CA LYS A 233 15.11 32.71 10.23
C LYS A 233 15.41 31.20 10.16
N PRO A 234 14.44 30.30 10.40
CA PRO A 234 14.67 28.86 10.34
C PRO A 234 14.95 28.38 8.91
N VAL A 235 15.52 27.19 8.80
CA VAL A 235 15.49 26.36 7.58
C VAL A 235 14.38 25.34 7.77
N ILE A 236 13.41 25.27 6.86
CA ILE A 236 12.32 24.32 6.97
C ILE A 236 12.82 22.93 6.60
N TRP A 237 12.58 21.95 7.47
CA TRP A 237 12.62 20.53 7.16
C TRP A 237 11.17 20.13 6.86
N ASP A 238 10.82 19.88 5.60
CA ASP A 238 9.43 19.74 5.20
C ASP A 238 9.05 18.27 5.00
N ASN A 239 8.23 17.73 5.90
CA ASN A 239 7.75 16.35 5.84
C ASN A 239 6.45 16.17 5.04
N LEU A 240 6.00 17.15 4.24
CA LEU A 240 4.74 17.08 3.46
C LEU A 240 4.61 15.81 2.60
N HIS A 241 5.73 15.24 2.17
CA HIS A 241 5.79 14.05 1.33
C HIS A 241 6.50 12.85 1.99
N ALA A 242 6.83 12.94 3.29
CA ALA A 242 7.40 11.82 4.03
C ALA A 242 6.34 10.72 4.24
N ASN A 243 6.73 9.45 4.08
CA ASN A 243 5.84 8.29 4.22
C ASN A 243 6.42 7.16 5.10
N ASP A 244 7.51 7.42 5.82
CA ASP A 244 8.15 6.45 6.71
C ASP A 244 7.28 6.03 7.91
N TYR A 245 6.40 6.92 8.36
CA TYR A 245 5.39 6.63 9.39
C TYR A 245 4.22 5.74 8.89
N ASP A 246 4.04 5.58 7.58
CA ASP A 246 2.99 4.74 6.98
C ASP A 246 3.41 4.23 5.58
N PRO A 247 4.21 3.15 5.50
CA PRO A 247 4.80 2.68 4.24
C PRO A 247 3.79 2.21 3.17
N LYS A 248 2.51 2.00 3.53
CA LYS A 248 1.41 1.70 2.60
C LYS A 248 0.93 2.92 1.84
N ARG A 249 1.23 4.12 2.33
CA ARG A 249 0.96 5.38 1.64
C ARG A 249 2.19 5.81 0.86
N ILE A 250 1.96 6.49 -0.25
CA ILE A 250 2.91 7.37 -0.91
C ILE A 250 2.19 8.68 -1.22
N PHE A 251 2.97 9.75 -1.38
CA PHE A 251 2.49 11.10 -1.61
C PHE A 251 3.09 11.62 -2.91
N LEU A 252 2.25 11.61 -3.94
CA LEU A 252 2.55 11.97 -5.31
C LEU A 252 1.91 13.31 -5.72
N GLY A 253 1.11 13.92 -4.84
CA GLY A 253 0.50 15.24 -5.04
C GLY A 253 1.52 16.39 -5.03
N PRO A 254 1.12 17.61 -5.43
CA PRO A 254 2.03 18.73 -5.56
C PRO A 254 2.43 19.33 -4.22
N PHE A 255 3.61 19.96 -4.17
CA PHE A 255 4.05 20.77 -3.03
C PHE A 255 3.06 21.91 -2.76
N ALA A 256 2.43 21.90 -1.57
CA ALA A 256 1.25 22.70 -1.27
C ALA A 256 1.21 23.19 0.19
N GLY A 257 0.39 24.22 0.45
CA GLY A 257 0.20 24.79 1.79
C GLY A 257 1.34 25.70 2.30
N ARG A 258 2.32 26.00 1.44
CA ARG A 258 3.44 26.94 1.71
C ARG A 258 3.36 28.07 0.69
N SER A 259 2.97 29.27 1.12
CA SER A 259 2.95 30.44 0.21
C SER A 259 4.36 30.75 -0.30
N VAL A 260 4.51 31.18 -1.56
CA VAL A 260 5.79 31.61 -2.15
C VAL A 260 6.42 32.77 -1.33
N LYS A 261 5.59 33.57 -0.64
CA LYS A 261 6.01 34.63 0.29
C LYS A 261 6.81 34.10 1.50
N LEU A 262 6.74 32.80 1.79
CA LEU A 262 7.51 32.16 2.87
C LEU A 262 9.03 32.28 2.65
N LYS A 263 9.49 32.41 1.38
CA LYS A 263 10.90 32.68 1.04
C LYS A 263 11.43 34.00 1.60
N ASP A 264 10.55 34.97 1.89
CA ASP A 264 10.91 36.22 2.56
C ASP A 264 11.03 36.08 4.08
N GLU A 265 10.70 34.92 4.67
CA GLU A 265 10.69 34.68 6.13
C GLU A 265 11.64 33.55 6.58
N ILE A 266 12.02 32.63 5.69
CA ILE A 266 12.93 31.50 5.95
C ILE A 266 14.37 31.77 5.50
N SER A 267 15.31 30.95 5.98
CA SER A 267 16.68 30.83 5.42
C SER A 267 16.74 29.77 4.32
N GLY A 268 15.83 28.79 4.33
CA GLY A 268 15.82 27.67 3.42
C GLY A 268 14.62 26.75 3.59
N ILE A 269 14.45 25.80 2.67
CA ILE A 269 13.54 24.67 2.76
C ILE A 269 14.17 23.42 2.15
N LEU A 270 14.12 22.30 2.87
CA LEU A 270 14.62 20.99 2.47
C LEU A 270 13.46 19.99 2.59
N LEU A 271 13.07 19.36 1.49
CA LEU A 271 12.00 18.36 1.48
C LEU A 271 12.52 17.03 2.02
N ASN A 272 11.83 16.45 3.00
CA ASN A 272 11.94 15.04 3.37
C ASN A 272 10.81 14.28 2.65
N PRO A 273 11.11 13.51 1.60
CA PRO A 273 10.11 12.97 0.69
C PRO A 273 9.81 11.48 0.97
N ASN A 274 9.18 10.77 0.03
CA ASN A 274 8.89 9.36 0.19
C ASN A 274 10.19 8.53 0.22
N CYS A 275 10.21 7.43 0.98
CA CYS A 275 11.36 6.53 1.03
C CYS A 275 11.61 5.85 -0.35
N ARG A 276 10.55 5.62 -1.13
CA ARG A 276 10.63 5.20 -2.54
C ARG A 276 11.14 6.37 -3.38
N TYR A 277 12.29 6.19 -4.02
CA TYR A 277 12.98 7.24 -4.77
C TYR A 277 12.18 7.74 -5.98
N GLU A 278 11.64 6.84 -6.81
CA GLU A 278 10.93 7.23 -8.03
C GLU A 278 9.50 7.75 -7.78
N ALA A 279 8.94 7.54 -6.58
CA ALA A 279 7.72 8.23 -6.13
C ALA A 279 7.92 9.75 -6.00
N ASN A 280 9.17 10.23 -5.93
CA ASN A 280 9.47 11.62 -5.62
C ASN A 280 9.57 12.55 -6.84
N PHE A 281 9.32 12.07 -8.05
CA PHE A 281 9.38 12.89 -9.27
C PHE A 281 8.49 14.14 -9.17
N VAL A 282 7.21 13.97 -8.82
CA VAL A 282 6.26 15.08 -8.67
C VAL A 282 6.58 15.96 -7.44
N PRO A 283 6.86 15.41 -6.23
CA PRO A 283 7.35 16.20 -5.10
C PRO A 283 8.58 17.07 -5.44
N PHE A 284 9.62 16.53 -6.08
CA PHE A 284 10.81 17.27 -6.47
C PHE A 284 10.52 18.34 -7.53
N PHE A 285 9.74 18.03 -8.57
CA PHE A 285 9.40 19.00 -9.60
C PHE A 285 8.59 20.18 -9.04
N THR A 286 7.61 19.90 -8.19
CA THR A 286 6.68 20.93 -7.71
C THR A 286 7.29 21.87 -6.67
N ILE A 287 8.18 21.39 -5.78
CA ILE A 287 8.95 22.28 -4.89
C ILE A 287 9.99 23.12 -5.67
N ALA A 288 10.57 22.59 -6.75
CA ALA A 288 11.44 23.35 -7.65
C ALA A 288 10.69 24.47 -8.38
N GLU A 289 9.50 24.17 -8.89
CA GLU A 289 8.62 25.15 -9.54
C GLU A 289 8.25 26.26 -8.55
N TRP A 290 7.84 25.91 -7.33
CA TRP A 290 7.62 26.86 -6.22
C TRP A 290 8.84 27.72 -5.90
N ASN A 291 10.04 27.12 -5.88
CA ASN A 291 11.30 27.83 -5.64
C ASN A 291 11.58 28.87 -6.74
N SER A 292 11.29 28.54 -7.99
CA SER A 292 11.48 29.44 -9.14
C SER A 292 10.49 30.63 -9.18
N CYS A 293 9.30 30.49 -8.61
CA CYS A 293 8.25 31.51 -8.64
C CYS A 293 8.51 32.73 -7.75
N HIS A 294 7.79 33.83 -7.98
CA HIS A 294 7.95 35.12 -7.30
C HIS A 294 6.73 35.54 -6.47
N ALA A 295 5.56 34.95 -6.73
CA ALA A 295 4.39 35.01 -5.87
C ALA A 295 3.55 33.74 -6.08
N ASP A 296 2.56 33.53 -5.22
CA ASP A 296 1.45 32.61 -5.48
C ASP A 296 0.60 33.18 -6.62
N ALA A 297 -0.02 32.31 -7.42
CA ALA A 297 -1.15 32.71 -8.26
C ALA A 297 -2.36 33.00 -7.37
N GLU A 298 -3.20 33.93 -7.80
CA GLU A 298 -4.51 34.13 -7.16
C GLU A 298 -5.36 32.88 -7.46
N LEU A 299 -5.89 32.27 -6.39
CA LEU A 299 -6.90 31.23 -6.49
C LEU A 299 -8.21 31.96 -6.79
N GLU A 300 -8.76 31.76 -7.98
CA GLU A 300 -10.16 32.12 -8.24
C GLU A 300 -11.02 31.20 -7.37
N GLU A 301 -11.71 31.75 -6.37
CA GLU A 301 -12.72 31.01 -5.62
C GLU A 301 -13.85 30.64 -6.58
N ASP A 302 -14.21 29.34 -6.65
CA ASP A 302 -15.17 28.76 -7.61
C ASP A 302 -16.62 29.26 -7.37
N HIS A 303 -16.87 30.53 -7.70
CA HIS A 303 -18.21 31.06 -7.89
C HIS A 303 -18.73 30.68 -9.29
N ASP A 304 -19.46 29.56 -9.32
CA ASP A 304 -20.32 29.10 -10.43
C ASP A 304 -19.63 28.83 -11.78
N GLY A 305 -18.65 27.92 -11.78
CA GLY A 305 -18.64 26.73 -12.67
C GLY A 305 -18.69 26.84 -14.21
N ALA A 306 -18.72 28.04 -14.79
CA ALA A 306 -18.98 28.26 -16.22
C ALA A 306 -17.98 29.19 -16.93
N SER A 307 -17.19 29.99 -16.21
CA SER A 307 -16.38 31.07 -16.80
C SER A 307 -15.05 30.60 -17.41
N ALA A 308 -14.42 29.57 -16.86
CA ALA A 308 -13.06 29.15 -17.22
C ALA A 308 -12.88 28.75 -18.71
N ALA A 309 -13.96 28.30 -19.37
CA ALA A 309 -13.95 27.98 -20.80
C ALA A 309 -14.06 29.21 -21.71
N ALA A 310 -14.61 30.33 -21.22
CA ALA A 310 -14.99 31.48 -22.05
C ALA A 310 -13.82 32.43 -22.39
N ILE A 311 -12.70 32.35 -21.65
CA ILE A 311 -11.58 33.29 -21.77
C ILE A 311 -10.57 32.89 -22.87
N LEU A 312 -10.64 31.65 -23.38
CA LEU A 312 -9.71 31.14 -24.40
C LEU A 312 -10.03 31.53 -25.85
N GLU A 313 -11.25 31.99 -26.18
CA GLU A 313 -11.63 32.36 -27.56
C GLU A 313 -11.60 33.88 -27.87
N ALA A 314 -11.41 34.75 -26.87
CA ALA A 314 -11.54 36.21 -27.01
C ALA A 314 -10.30 36.89 -27.64
N GLY A 315 -9.90 36.47 -28.84
CA GLY A 315 -8.79 37.06 -29.60
C GLY A 315 -9.06 38.48 -30.09
N GLY A 316 -8.60 39.51 -29.36
CA GLY A 316 -8.76 40.92 -29.76
C GLY A 316 -7.74 41.87 -29.12
N VAL A 317 -6.84 42.45 -29.93
CA VAL A 317 -5.77 43.35 -29.48
C VAL A 317 -6.21 44.81 -29.54
N ALA A 318 -5.99 45.58 -28.46
CA ALA A 318 -6.00 47.04 -28.49
C ALA A 318 -4.94 47.64 -27.53
N PRO A 319 -4.28 48.78 -27.84
CA PRO A 319 -2.96 49.09 -27.26
C PRO A 319 -2.93 50.35 -26.38
N VAL A 320 -2.71 50.17 -25.07
CA VAL A 320 -2.47 51.29 -24.11
C VAL A 320 -1.26 51.05 -23.18
N ALA A 321 -0.88 49.80 -22.89
CA ALA A 321 0.16 49.47 -21.91
C ALA A 321 1.62 49.72 -22.34
N ALA A 322 1.86 50.21 -23.56
CA ALA A 322 3.17 50.27 -24.22
C ALA A 322 4.12 51.39 -23.72
N LYS A 323 4.17 51.67 -22.40
CA LYS A 323 5.10 52.66 -21.83
C LYS A 323 5.48 52.53 -20.34
N ILE A 324 5.21 51.38 -19.70
CA ILE A 324 5.56 51.13 -18.28
C ILE A 324 6.34 49.80 -18.09
N VAL A 325 6.45 48.95 -19.12
CA VAL A 325 7.02 47.59 -19.00
C VAL A 325 8.30 47.44 -19.84
N GLU A 326 9.36 48.14 -19.43
CA GLU A 326 10.75 47.86 -19.91
C GLU A 326 11.69 47.41 -18.76
N ASP A 327 11.42 47.77 -17.50
CA ASP A 327 12.22 47.36 -16.32
C ASP A 327 11.61 46.22 -15.48
N ALA A 328 10.39 45.76 -15.80
CA ALA A 328 9.68 44.77 -15.00
C ALA A 328 9.81 43.34 -15.56
N SER A 329 10.72 42.55 -14.97
CA SER A 329 10.78 41.09 -15.21
C SER A 329 9.40 40.45 -14.98
N PRO A 330 8.93 39.55 -15.86
CA PRO A 330 7.62 38.91 -15.70
C PRO A 330 7.59 38.11 -14.39
N LYS A 331 6.60 38.39 -13.53
CA LYS A 331 6.42 37.66 -12.27
C LYS A 331 5.91 36.25 -12.57
N LYS A 332 6.78 35.25 -12.42
CA LYS A 332 6.36 33.84 -12.44
C LYS A 332 5.50 33.55 -11.19
N LEU A 333 4.33 32.95 -11.37
CA LEU A 333 3.35 32.68 -10.30
C LEU A 333 3.25 31.17 -10.05
N TYR A 334 3.19 30.76 -8.78
CA TYR A 334 3.02 29.35 -8.41
C TYR A 334 1.54 28.98 -8.26
N HIS A 335 1.13 27.87 -8.86
CA HIS A 335 -0.19 27.27 -8.65
C HIS A 335 -0.03 25.75 -8.54
N PRO A 336 -0.34 25.11 -7.40
CA PRO A 336 -0.05 23.69 -7.16
C PRO A 336 -0.53 22.76 -8.28
N LEU A 337 -1.76 22.96 -8.77
CA LEU A 337 -2.31 22.13 -9.86
C LEU A 337 -1.61 22.35 -11.21
N LYS A 338 -1.12 23.57 -11.52
CA LYS A 338 -0.42 23.81 -12.80
C LYS A 338 1.00 23.24 -12.77
N ALA A 339 1.62 23.25 -11.58
CA ALA A 339 2.88 22.55 -11.34
C ALA A 339 2.68 21.03 -11.38
N LEU A 340 1.55 20.52 -10.89
CA LEU A 340 1.16 19.11 -11.00
C LEU A 340 1.00 18.70 -12.48
N ASP A 341 0.18 19.39 -13.27
CA ASP A 341 -0.11 19.06 -14.67
C ASP A 341 1.19 18.94 -15.52
N GLU A 342 2.09 19.92 -15.41
CA GLU A 342 3.39 19.89 -16.12
C GLU A 342 4.35 18.83 -15.54
N SER A 343 4.29 18.54 -14.23
CA SER A 343 5.07 17.44 -13.65
C SER A 343 4.62 16.08 -14.17
N ILE A 344 3.30 15.85 -14.31
CA ILE A 344 2.73 14.62 -14.84
C ILE A 344 3.10 14.45 -16.31
N ARG A 345 3.00 15.51 -17.10
CA ARG A 345 3.40 15.51 -18.51
C ARG A 345 4.87 15.08 -18.68
N ARG A 346 5.77 15.54 -17.81
CA ARG A 346 7.19 15.11 -17.79
C ARG A 346 7.42 13.73 -17.20
N TRP A 347 6.62 13.33 -16.23
CA TRP A 347 6.75 11.99 -15.64
C TRP A 347 6.31 10.92 -16.65
N LEU A 348 5.28 11.19 -17.45
CA LEU A 348 4.88 10.37 -18.58
C LEU A 348 6.01 10.20 -19.61
N ASP A 349 6.78 11.25 -19.91
CA ASP A 349 7.99 11.13 -20.72
C ASP A 349 8.97 10.11 -20.07
N TYR A 350 9.26 10.28 -18.77
CA TYR A 350 10.18 9.42 -17.98
C TYR A 350 9.70 7.97 -17.73
N PHE A 351 8.39 7.69 -17.81
CA PHE A 351 7.85 6.32 -17.83
C PHE A 351 8.26 5.57 -19.11
N ASN A 352 8.31 6.28 -20.23
CA ASN A 352 8.58 5.71 -21.55
C ASN A 352 10.08 5.65 -21.90
N GLU A 353 10.94 6.32 -21.13
CA GLU A 353 12.39 6.22 -21.28
C GLU A 353 12.93 4.86 -20.76
N PRO A 354 13.70 4.09 -21.56
CA PRO A 354 14.39 2.91 -21.06
C PRO A 354 15.52 3.34 -20.10
N PHE A 355 15.57 2.74 -18.90
CA PHE A 355 16.55 3.13 -17.88
C PHE A 355 18.00 2.87 -18.31
N ILE A 356 18.71 3.92 -18.75
CA ILE A 356 20.12 3.86 -19.12
C ILE A 356 20.97 3.93 -17.85
N SER A 357 21.26 2.77 -17.25
CA SER A 357 22.32 2.67 -16.23
C SER A 357 23.67 3.05 -16.84
N SER A 358 24.20 4.22 -16.47
CA SER A 358 25.59 4.62 -16.77
C SER A 358 26.59 3.90 -15.85
N GLY A 359 26.49 2.57 -15.80
CA GLY A 359 27.22 1.70 -14.89
C GLY A 359 26.96 0.22 -15.20
N VAL A 360 28.04 -0.57 -15.21
CA VAL A 360 28.00 -2.00 -15.55
C VAL A 360 27.33 -2.79 -14.44
N LEU A 361 26.22 -3.47 -14.75
CA LEU A 361 25.70 -4.56 -13.93
C LEU A 361 26.74 -5.70 -13.89
N PRO A 362 27.21 -6.15 -12.71
CA PRO A 362 28.07 -7.32 -12.62
C PRO A 362 27.32 -8.55 -13.11
N ALA A 363 27.88 -9.28 -14.08
CA ALA A 363 27.30 -10.55 -14.52
C ALA A 363 27.29 -11.57 -13.37
N THR A 364 26.21 -12.33 -13.26
CA THR A 364 26.00 -13.33 -12.19
C THR A 364 26.97 -14.51 -12.35
N HIS A 365 28.15 -14.39 -11.75
CA HIS A 365 29.13 -15.47 -11.67
C HIS A 365 28.66 -16.57 -10.72
N VAL A 366 28.13 -17.65 -11.27
CA VAL A 366 27.81 -18.88 -10.53
C VAL A 366 29.10 -19.54 -10.04
N VAL A 367 29.39 -19.41 -8.75
CA VAL A 367 30.50 -20.11 -8.08
C VAL A 367 29.99 -21.44 -7.54
N VAL A 368 30.31 -22.54 -8.23
CA VAL A 368 30.07 -23.89 -7.73
C VAL A 368 31.15 -24.24 -6.70
N SER A 369 30.75 -24.39 -5.44
CA SER A 369 31.62 -24.80 -4.33
C SER A 369 31.24 -26.20 -3.83
N ALA A 370 32.24 -27.06 -3.64
CA ALA A 370 32.03 -28.43 -3.16
C ALA A 370 31.76 -28.48 -1.64
N SER A 371 31.01 -29.50 -1.22
CA SER A 371 30.67 -29.77 0.17
C SER A 371 31.77 -30.55 0.91
N GLU A 372 32.29 -29.99 2.01
CA GLU A 372 32.96 -30.75 3.08
C GLU A 372 32.17 -30.61 4.39
N GLU A 373 31.84 -31.73 5.03
CA GLU A 373 31.07 -31.74 6.27
C GLU A 373 31.96 -31.42 7.49
N ARG A 374 31.49 -30.55 8.38
CA ARG A 374 31.99 -30.48 9.76
C ARG A 374 30.88 -30.25 10.77
N THR A 375 30.86 -31.08 11.81
CA THR A 375 29.94 -31.02 12.94
C THR A 375 30.47 -30.12 14.05
N SER A 376 29.62 -29.25 14.60
CA SER A 376 29.69 -28.83 16.01
C SER A 376 28.38 -28.17 16.45
N THR A 377 27.98 -28.44 17.70
CA THR A 377 26.75 -27.94 18.31
C THR A 377 26.96 -26.67 19.13
N THR A 378 26.14 -25.64 18.89
CA THR A 378 25.61 -24.75 19.96
C THR A 378 24.37 -24.01 19.44
N ALA A 379 23.27 -24.04 20.21
CA ALA A 379 22.07 -23.30 19.86
C ALA A 379 22.20 -21.83 20.30
N LEU A 380 21.96 -20.89 19.37
CA LEU A 380 21.80 -19.47 19.65
C LEU A 380 20.30 -19.11 19.63
N VAL A 381 19.91 -18.19 20.52
CA VAL A 381 18.53 -17.68 20.61
C VAL A 381 18.33 -16.64 19.49
N PRO A 382 17.17 -16.62 18.79
CA PRO A 382 16.87 -15.61 17.79
C PRO A 382 16.92 -14.18 18.37
N ALA A 383 17.48 -13.25 17.60
CA ALA A 383 17.53 -11.83 17.97
C ALA A 383 16.15 -11.18 17.79
N VAL A 384 15.61 -10.57 18.85
CA VAL A 384 14.36 -9.80 18.79
C VAL A 384 14.68 -8.40 18.25
N ILE A 385 14.32 -8.16 17.00
CA ILE A 385 14.23 -6.80 16.44
C ILE A 385 12.99 -6.14 17.04
N ARG A 386 13.17 -4.97 17.67
CA ARG A 386 12.03 -4.15 18.14
C ARG A 386 11.66 -3.12 17.08
N THR A 387 10.40 -3.12 16.68
CA THR A 387 9.73 -1.98 16.03
C THR A 387 9.62 -0.81 17.01
N CYS A 388 9.57 0.41 16.49
CA CYS A 388 9.48 1.64 17.29
C CYS A 388 8.04 1.94 17.73
N GLU A 389 7.47 1.08 18.57
CA GLU A 389 6.19 1.35 19.24
C GLU A 389 6.42 2.21 20.49
N GLY A 390 5.65 3.30 20.61
CA GLY A 390 5.79 4.29 21.66
C GLY A 390 5.15 3.89 22.98
N ASN A 391 5.80 4.26 24.09
CA ASN A 391 5.39 3.98 25.47
C ASN A 391 3.89 4.26 25.76
N GLU A 392 3.12 3.20 26.06
CA GLU A 392 1.91 3.36 26.89
C GLU A 392 2.30 3.41 28.38
N LEU A 393 1.85 4.47 29.07
CA LEU A 393 2.15 4.70 30.49
C LEU A 393 1.20 3.92 31.40
N LEU A 394 1.53 2.66 31.69
CA LEU A 394 0.92 1.93 32.80
C LEU A 394 1.43 2.45 34.16
N PRO A 395 0.55 2.86 35.10
CA PRO A 395 0.98 3.43 36.37
C PRO A 395 1.42 2.36 37.39
N ASN A 396 2.55 2.63 38.03
CA ASN A 396 3.07 1.98 39.25
C ASN A 396 3.38 0.47 39.18
N THR A 397 4.66 0.12 38.96
CA THR A 397 5.30 -0.99 39.69
C THR A 397 6.82 -0.83 39.73
N GLU A 398 7.43 -1.01 40.90
CA GLU A 398 8.89 -0.89 41.07
C GLU A 398 9.58 -2.23 40.80
N ILE A 399 10.42 -2.31 39.75
CA ILE A 399 11.32 -3.44 39.49
C ILE A 399 12.70 -2.87 39.04
N PRO A 400 13.84 -3.33 39.61
CA PRO A 400 15.14 -2.73 39.34
C PRO A 400 15.76 -3.14 37.98
N PRO A 401 16.66 -2.31 37.41
CA PRO A 401 17.28 -2.58 36.11
C PRO A 401 18.36 -3.70 36.18
N PRO A 402 18.44 -4.57 35.16
CA PRO A 402 19.52 -5.56 35.05
C PRO A 402 20.84 -4.92 34.56
N LEU A 403 21.98 -5.51 34.94
CA LEU A 403 23.31 -5.08 34.47
C LEU A 403 23.60 -5.59 33.05
N TYR A 404 24.18 -4.73 32.22
CA TYR A 404 24.77 -5.10 30.94
C TYR A 404 26.23 -5.53 31.09
N THR A 405 26.57 -6.75 30.67
CA THR A 405 27.96 -7.16 30.42
C THR A 405 28.03 -8.13 29.23
N ALA A 406 28.70 -7.73 28.15
CA ALA A 406 29.13 -8.59 27.06
C ALA A 406 30.58 -8.24 26.65
N PRO A 407 31.44 -9.22 26.31
CA PRO A 407 32.83 -8.98 25.94
C PRO A 407 32.99 -8.57 24.45
N PRO A 408 34.16 -8.01 24.07
CA PRO A 408 34.41 -7.50 22.71
C PRO A 408 34.97 -8.56 21.73
N ILE A 409 35.25 -8.10 20.50
CA ILE A 409 35.83 -8.79 19.31
C ILE A 409 34.75 -9.38 18.39
N GLY A 410 34.78 -9.19 17.06
CA GLY A 410 35.64 -8.28 16.27
C GLY A 410 36.20 -8.88 14.97
N SER A 411 35.38 -8.92 13.91
CA SER A 411 35.83 -9.08 12.53
C SER A 411 34.82 -8.43 11.59
N ALA A 412 35.28 -7.73 10.54
CA ALA A 412 34.38 -7.22 9.51
C ALA A 412 33.85 -8.40 8.67
N THR A 413 32.53 -8.45 8.47
CA THR A 413 31.88 -9.42 7.59
C THR A 413 31.10 -8.66 6.53
N THR A 414 31.55 -8.74 5.28
CA THR A 414 30.81 -8.22 4.13
C THR A 414 29.43 -8.88 4.08
N VAL A 415 28.35 -8.10 3.95
CA VAL A 415 26.99 -8.65 3.87
C VAL A 415 26.75 -9.26 2.48
N THR A 416 27.31 -10.45 2.26
CA THR A 416 26.88 -11.35 1.19
C THR A 416 25.48 -11.83 1.55
N VAL A 417 24.48 -11.47 0.75
CA VAL A 417 23.12 -11.99 0.89
C VAL A 417 23.16 -13.51 0.71
N GLN A 418 22.99 -14.25 1.80
CA GLN A 418 22.73 -15.68 1.72
C GLN A 418 21.30 -15.88 1.25
N THR A 419 21.15 -16.32 0.00
CA THR A 419 19.86 -16.78 -0.53
C THR A 419 19.49 -18.09 0.17
N TYR A 420 18.57 -18.03 1.13
CA TYR A 420 18.05 -19.23 1.78
C TYR A 420 17.27 -20.09 0.77
N SER A 421 17.57 -21.39 0.74
CA SER A 421 16.71 -22.37 0.08
C SER A 421 15.47 -22.59 0.95
N ILE A 422 14.27 -22.43 0.38
CA ILE A 422 13.02 -22.79 1.06
C ILE A 422 12.87 -24.31 1.00
N SER A 423 13.58 -24.99 1.88
CA SER A 423 13.61 -26.46 1.96
C SER A 423 13.99 -26.96 3.35
N ASP A 424 13.25 -26.56 4.39
CA ASP A 424 13.14 -27.31 5.65
C ASP A 424 11.93 -26.82 6.49
N ALA A 425 10.73 -27.30 6.12
CA ALA A 425 9.48 -26.99 6.82
C ALA A 425 8.62 -28.24 7.07
N VAL A 426 9.27 -29.28 7.65
CA VAL A 426 8.70 -30.56 8.12
C VAL A 426 8.36 -31.57 7.02
N MET A 427 9.07 -32.71 7.03
CA MET A 427 8.43 -34.03 7.07
C MET A 427 9.31 -35.02 7.86
N GLY A 428 8.66 -35.89 8.64
CA GLY A 428 9.31 -36.98 9.36
C GLY A 428 8.99 -38.34 8.76
N VAL A 429 10.03 -39.03 8.27
CA VAL A 429 10.18 -40.50 8.16
C VAL A 429 8.93 -41.33 7.74
N VAL A 430 8.92 -41.83 6.50
CA VAL A 430 8.87 -43.29 6.20
C VAL A 430 9.73 -43.61 4.97
N GLU A 431 10.30 -44.82 4.94
CA GLU A 431 11.09 -45.50 3.90
C GLU A 431 10.25 -45.93 2.66
N THR A 432 10.74 -46.31 1.45
CA THR A 432 12.07 -46.33 0.77
C THR A 432 11.88 -46.61 -0.75
N HIS A 433 12.94 -46.38 -1.57
CA HIS A 433 13.17 -46.94 -2.94
C HIS A 433 12.25 -46.45 -4.10
N THR A 434 12.65 -46.28 -5.37
CA THR A 434 13.95 -46.42 -6.09
C THR A 434 13.98 -45.62 -7.41
N VAL A 435 15.12 -44.98 -7.74
CA VAL A 435 15.80 -44.81 -9.09
C VAL A 435 14.89 -44.86 -10.36
N THR A 436 14.83 -43.86 -11.26
CA THR A 436 15.85 -43.36 -12.23
C THR A 436 15.38 -42.04 -12.92
N PRO A 437 16.22 -41.20 -13.59
CA PRO A 437 15.84 -39.84 -14.04
C PRO A 437 15.75 -39.61 -15.57
N THR A 438 15.11 -38.50 -15.98
CA THR A 438 15.32 -37.85 -17.30
C THR A 438 15.11 -36.32 -17.24
N ASN A 439 15.87 -35.55 -18.03
CA ASN A 439 15.82 -34.08 -18.07
C ASN A 439 14.93 -33.53 -19.19
N VAL A 440 14.16 -32.46 -18.93
CA VAL A 440 13.74 -31.43 -19.91
C VAL A 440 13.83 -30.05 -19.23
N LEU A 441 14.08 -28.97 -19.99
CA LEU A 441 14.30 -27.60 -19.51
C LEU A 441 13.19 -26.64 -19.97
N SER A 442 13.00 -25.54 -19.23
CA SER A 442 12.33 -24.25 -19.54
C SER A 442 11.01 -23.99 -18.76
N PRO A 443 10.64 -22.72 -18.46
CA PRO A 443 11.43 -21.49 -18.38
C PRO A 443 11.30 -20.76 -17.01
N THR A 444 11.91 -19.58 -16.90
CA THR A 444 12.08 -18.78 -15.67
C THR A 444 10.79 -18.14 -15.13
N VAL A 445 10.67 -18.02 -13.80
CA VAL A 445 9.66 -17.19 -13.11
C VAL A 445 10.35 -16.05 -12.36
N ASN A 446 9.82 -14.82 -12.48
CA ASN A 446 10.33 -13.62 -11.81
C ASN A 446 9.64 -13.40 -10.45
N SER A 447 10.27 -13.85 -9.35
CA SER A 447 9.79 -13.57 -8.00
C SER A 447 10.41 -12.28 -7.43
N LEU A 448 9.62 -11.20 -7.36
CA LEU A 448 9.96 -9.99 -6.59
C LEU A 448 9.32 -10.08 -5.19
N SER A 449 9.93 -10.89 -4.31
CA SER A 449 9.49 -11.04 -2.92
C SER A 449 10.37 -10.22 -1.98
N VAL A 450 9.76 -9.25 -1.28
CA VAL A 450 10.29 -8.66 -0.05
C VAL A 450 9.34 -9.07 1.07
N GLU A 451 9.84 -9.75 2.08
CA GLU A 451 9.03 -10.20 3.23
C GLU A 451 8.56 -8.99 4.05
N TYR A 452 7.34 -9.07 4.60
CA TYR A 452 6.75 -7.96 5.34
C TYR A 452 5.95 -8.42 6.56
N GLY A 453 6.17 -7.70 7.67
CA GLY A 453 5.38 -7.74 8.89
C GLY A 453 5.24 -6.31 9.41
N GLU A 454 4.09 -5.98 9.98
CA GLU A 454 3.68 -4.59 10.20
C GLU A 454 2.79 -4.48 11.47
N PRO A 455 3.05 -3.57 12.42
CA PRO A 455 2.36 -3.56 13.72
C PRO A 455 1.09 -2.69 13.83
N MET A 456 0.41 -2.88 14.97
CA MET A 456 -0.50 -1.98 15.71
C MET A 456 -1.91 -1.63 15.18
N GLU A 457 -2.75 -1.23 16.15
CA GLU A 457 -4.21 -1.29 16.13
C GLU A 457 -4.90 0.03 16.57
N PHE A 458 -6.23 0.08 16.46
CA PHE A 458 -7.08 1.16 16.98
C PHE A 458 -7.38 0.96 18.48
N VAL A 459 -7.02 1.94 19.33
CA VAL A 459 -7.41 1.96 20.74
C VAL A 459 -8.90 2.34 20.89
N SER A 460 -9.73 1.38 21.30
CA SER A 460 -11.16 1.60 21.59
C SER A 460 -11.40 1.84 23.08
N ILE A 461 -12.04 2.96 23.44
CA ILE A 461 -12.26 3.35 24.84
C ILE A 461 -13.59 2.79 25.36
N ILE A 462 -13.56 1.66 26.05
CA ILE A 462 -14.64 1.16 26.92
C ILE A 462 -14.03 0.69 28.26
N LYS A 463 -14.75 0.88 29.37
CA LYS A 463 -14.29 0.62 30.75
C LYS A 463 -14.51 -0.83 31.21
N ASP A 464 -13.72 -1.22 32.20
CA ASP A 464 -13.73 -2.52 32.90
C ASP A 464 -15.06 -2.89 33.59
N GLU A 465 -15.30 -4.20 33.80
CA GLU A 465 -15.16 -4.80 35.15
C GLU A 465 -15.07 -6.36 35.18
N ALA A 466 -13.99 -6.86 35.81
CA ALA A 466 -13.85 -8.13 36.57
C ALA A 466 -14.18 -9.55 35.99
N LYS A 467 -13.12 -10.27 35.54
CA LYS A 467 -12.44 -11.46 36.17
C LYS A 467 -13.22 -12.48 37.05
N PRO A 468 -12.71 -13.73 37.25
CA PRO A 468 -11.80 -14.58 36.41
C PRO A 468 -12.10 -16.13 36.47
N ALA A 469 -11.12 -16.94 35.99
CA ALA A 469 -10.84 -18.38 36.26
C ALA A 469 -11.45 -19.43 35.29
N GLU A 470 -10.77 -20.53 34.88
CA GLU A 470 -9.33 -20.92 34.87
C GLU A 470 -9.17 -22.22 34.02
N ALA A 471 -8.08 -22.37 33.25
CA ALA A 471 -7.53 -23.63 32.68
C ALA A 471 -8.41 -24.45 31.69
N GLU A 472 -7.90 -25.37 30.85
CA GLU A 472 -6.52 -25.85 30.65
C GLU A 472 -6.19 -26.26 29.18
N VAL A 473 -4.89 -26.41 28.90
CA VAL A 473 -4.18 -26.54 27.60
C VAL A 473 -4.40 -27.86 26.84
N SER A 474 -4.56 -27.82 25.50
CA SER A 474 -3.69 -28.57 24.52
C SER A 474 -4.12 -28.47 23.02
N ALA A 475 -3.13 -28.59 22.12
CA ALA A 475 -3.21 -28.73 20.65
C ALA A 475 -2.69 -30.15 20.26
N PRO A 476 -2.36 -30.55 19.00
CA PRO A 476 -2.44 -29.94 17.64
C PRO A 476 -3.26 -30.84 16.65
N GLY A 477 -3.27 -30.74 15.31
CA GLY A 477 -2.80 -29.74 14.32
C GLY A 477 -2.16 -30.34 13.04
N LYS A 478 -2.18 -29.57 11.93
CA LYS A 478 -1.46 -29.71 10.62
C LYS A 478 -1.90 -30.73 9.53
N LEU A 479 -2.14 -30.17 8.32
CA LEU A 479 -1.64 -30.54 6.96
C LEU A 479 -1.85 -31.98 6.39
N SER A 480 -2.49 -32.15 5.23
CA SER A 480 -1.97 -32.12 3.82
C SER A 480 -1.51 -33.50 3.28
N SER A 481 -1.51 -33.81 1.97
CA SER A 481 -1.39 -32.95 0.77
C SER A 481 -1.88 -33.62 -0.55
N GLN A 482 -1.95 -32.82 -1.63
CA GLN A 482 -1.48 -33.11 -3.02
C GLN A 482 -2.21 -34.03 -4.05
N GLU A 483 -2.52 -33.42 -5.23
CA GLU A 483 -1.89 -33.55 -6.58
C GLU A 483 -1.64 -34.95 -7.27
N MET A 484 -1.45 -35.14 -8.60
CA MET A 484 -1.18 -34.22 -9.76
C MET A 484 -1.45 -34.84 -11.19
N LEU A 485 -1.28 -34.03 -12.26
CA LEU A 485 -1.02 -34.34 -13.72
C LEU A 485 -2.19 -34.91 -14.59
N GLU A 486 -2.18 -35.03 -15.93
CA GLU A 486 -1.26 -34.85 -17.12
C GLU A 486 -2.15 -34.64 -18.41
N ILE A 487 -1.77 -34.23 -19.65
CA ILE A 487 -0.80 -33.25 -20.23
C ILE A 487 -1.09 -33.06 -21.77
N SER A 488 -0.44 -32.09 -22.48
CA SER A 488 -0.32 -31.96 -23.98
C SER A 488 -1.57 -31.57 -24.83
N SER A 489 -1.45 -31.19 -26.13
CA SER A 489 -0.89 -29.97 -26.79
C SER A 489 -1.02 -30.06 -28.33
N ASP A 490 -1.30 -28.96 -29.08
CA ASP A 490 -0.90 -28.77 -30.51
C ASP A 490 -1.18 -27.35 -31.09
N VAL A 491 -0.79 -27.08 -32.34
CA VAL A 491 -0.81 -25.77 -33.04
C VAL A 491 -1.74 -25.73 -34.27
N SER A 492 -2.42 -24.59 -34.54
CA SER A 492 -3.06 -24.31 -35.86
C SER A 492 -3.15 -22.80 -36.18
N MET A 493 -3.68 -22.46 -37.37
CA MET A 493 -3.65 -21.13 -38.00
C MET A 493 -5.05 -20.74 -38.55
N GLU A 494 -5.24 -19.47 -38.92
CA GLU A 494 -6.51 -18.85 -39.37
C GLU A 494 -7.54 -18.62 -38.23
N SER A 495 -8.53 -17.72 -38.31
CA SER A 495 -8.98 -16.84 -39.42
C SER A 495 -9.42 -15.45 -38.89
N SER A 496 -9.54 -14.46 -39.79
CA SER A 496 -9.89 -13.07 -39.43
C SER A 496 -11.35 -12.91 -38.98
N ASN A 497 -11.58 -12.33 -37.80
CA ASN A 497 -12.85 -11.73 -37.40
C ASN A 497 -12.58 -10.40 -36.68
N ASN A 498 -13.44 -9.41 -36.88
CA ASN A 498 -13.26 -8.07 -36.33
C ASN A 498 -13.57 -8.04 -34.82
N SER A 499 -12.53 -8.08 -33.99
CA SER A 499 -12.49 -7.30 -32.76
C SER A 499 -11.64 -6.05 -32.99
N GLU A 500 -12.02 -4.94 -32.39
CA GLU A 500 -11.17 -3.75 -32.37
C GLU A 500 -9.92 -4.05 -31.54
N ILE A 501 -8.76 -4.14 -32.21
CA ILE A 501 -7.48 -4.24 -31.53
C ILE A 501 -7.18 -2.85 -30.96
N ASP A 502 -7.46 -2.64 -29.68
CA ASP A 502 -7.29 -1.35 -28.99
C ASP A 502 -5.85 -0.84 -29.14
N SER A 503 -5.68 0.14 -30.02
CA SER A 503 -4.37 0.61 -30.48
C SER A 503 -3.73 1.62 -29.53
N THR A 504 -3.68 1.28 -28.23
CA THR A 504 -2.98 2.03 -27.17
C THR A 504 -2.32 1.08 -26.16
N SER A 505 -1.21 0.45 -26.54
CA SER A 505 -0.32 -0.29 -25.64
C SER A 505 0.63 0.63 -24.85
N VAL A 506 0.15 1.82 -24.48
CA VAL A 506 0.94 2.93 -23.92
C VAL A 506 0.12 3.54 -22.80
N ILE A 507 0.76 3.79 -21.66
CA ILE A 507 0.15 4.45 -20.52
C ILE A 507 -0.16 5.90 -20.89
N ASP A 508 -1.35 6.37 -20.54
CA ASP A 508 -1.77 7.74 -20.81
C ASP A 508 -1.61 8.66 -19.57
N SER A 509 -1.79 9.96 -19.80
CA SER A 509 -1.71 10.96 -18.73
C SER A 509 -2.86 10.85 -17.73
N GLU A 510 -4.05 10.41 -18.15
CA GLU A 510 -5.23 10.30 -17.28
C GLU A 510 -5.03 9.18 -16.24
N GLN A 511 -4.44 8.05 -16.64
CA GLN A 511 -4.04 6.94 -15.78
C GLN A 511 -3.03 7.38 -14.71
N ILE A 512 -1.89 7.97 -15.10
CA ILE A 512 -0.88 8.48 -14.16
C ILE A 512 -1.51 9.52 -13.23
N SER A 513 -2.28 10.47 -13.79
CA SER A 513 -2.99 11.49 -13.02
C SER A 513 -3.97 10.86 -12.02
N THR A 514 -4.65 9.76 -12.37
CA THR A 514 -5.63 9.10 -11.49
C THR A 514 -4.93 8.37 -10.35
N PHE A 515 -3.84 7.67 -10.63
CA PHE A 515 -2.98 7.04 -9.62
C PHE A 515 -2.45 8.07 -8.61
N ILE A 516 -2.04 9.26 -9.08
CA ILE A 516 -1.65 10.39 -8.21
C ILE A 516 -2.83 10.91 -7.37
N ASP A 517 -4.04 11.01 -7.93
CA ASP A 517 -5.21 11.44 -7.16
C ASP A 517 -5.60 10.45 -6.05
N MET A 518 -5.26 9.17 -6.18
CA MET A 518 -5.42 8.15 -5.13
C MET A 518 -4.35 8.24 -4.04
N PHE A 519 -3.13 8.64 -4.40
CA PHE A 519 -1.96 8.78 -3.53
C PHE A 519 -1.49 10.24 -3.43
N TYR A 520 -2.42 11.14 -3.10
CA TYR A 520 -2.22 12.59 -3.26
C TYR A 520 -1.36 13.21 -2.14
N LEU A 521 -1.94 13.58 -0.99
CA LEU A 521 -1.22 14.23 0.12
C LEU A 521 -1.61 13.63 1.49
N PRO A 522 -0.86 13.90 2.57
CA PRO A 522 -1.14 13.30 3.89
C PRO A 522 -2.52 13.62 4.49
N PHE A 523 -3.12 14.76 4.09
CA PHE A 523 -4.38 15.30 4.63
C PHE A 523 -5.52 15.40 3.61
N GLU A 524 -5.24 15.15 2.33
CA GLU A 524 -6.12 15.51 1.21
C GLU A 524 -6.02 14.45 0.11
N HIS A 525 -7.17 14.06 -0.45
CA HIS A 525 -7.26 13.23 -1.66
C HIS A 525 -7.23 14.11 -2.91
N GLY A 526 -6.76 13.57 -4.04
CA GLY A 526 -6.87 14.27 -5.32
C GLY A 526 -8.31 14.26 -5.85
N ARG A 527 -8.59 15.12 -6.82
CA ARG A 527 -9.96 15.46 -7.25
C ARG A 527 -10.77 14.23 -7.68
N ARG A 528 -10.21 13.35 -8.51
CA ARG A 528 -10.88 12.13 -8.99
C ARG A 528 -10.93 11.04 -7.93
N GLY A 529 -9.93 10.94 -7.04
CA GLY A 529 -10.00 10.05 -5.90
C GLY A 529 -11.19 10.37 -4.99
N LEU A 530 -11.33 11.64 -4.61
CA LEU A 530 -12.49 12.12 -3.84
C LEU A 530 -13.82 11.99 -4.61
N GLN A 531 -13.81 12.17 -5.94
CA GLN A 531 -14.99 11.92 -6.76
C GLN A 531 -15.38 10.44 -6.74
N MET A 532 -14.44 9.51 -6.88
CA MET A 532 -14.71 8.07 -6.85
C MET A 532 -15.27 7.59 -5.50
N LEU A 533 -14.82 8.15 -4.37
CA LEU A 533 -15.47 7.90 -3.06
C LEU A 533 -16.94 8.33 -3.07
N LYS A 534 -17.24 9.55 -3.57
CA LYS A 534 -18.60 10.10 -3.65
C LYS A 534 -19.49 9.36 -4.64
N GLU A 535 -18.97 8.91 -5.78
CA GLU A 535 -19.71 8.07 -6.72
C GLU A 535 -20.04 6.71 -6.11
N PHE A 536 -19.09 6.06 -5.43
CA PHE A 536 -19.36 4.76 -4.79
C PHE A 536 -20.39 4.87 -3.65
N SER A 537 -20.25 5.86 -2.76
CA SER A 537 -21.23 6.07 -1.67
C SER A 537 -22.63 6.32 -2.27
N TRP A 538 -22.75 7.23 -3.23
CA TRP A 538 -24.04 7.51 -3.87
C TRP A 538 -24.63 6.29 -4.59
N LEU A 539 -23.82 5.53 -5.34
CA LEU A 539 -24.27 4.31 -6.03
C LEU A 539 -24.75 3.24 -5.05
N HIS A 540 -24.07 3.08 -3.92
CA HIS A 540 -24.44 2.14 -2.85
C HIS A 540 -25.73 2.56 -2.13
N GLU A 541 -25.82 3.82 -1.70
CA GLU A 541 -26.99 4.41 -1.03
C GLU A 541 -28.24 4.39 -1.92
N ASN A 542 -28.09 4.65 -3.22
CA ASN A 542 -29.21 4.74 -4.17
C ASN A 542 -29.47 3.43 -4.94
N SER A 543 -28.82 2.33 -4.56
CA SER A 543 -28.92 1.01 -5.22
C SER A 543 -30.34 0.43 -5.26
N TYR A 544 -31.24 0.87 -4.38
CA TYR A 544 -32.64 0.45 -4.37
C TYR A 544 -33.40 0.79 -5.67
N VAL A 545 -32.94 1.77 -6.46
CA VAL A 545 -33.62 2.22 -7.69
C VAL A 545 -33.42 1.30 -8.91
N VAL A 546 -32.50 0.32 -8.79
CA VAL A 546 -32.28 -0.76 -9.77
C VAL A 546 -32.81 -2.12 -9.29
N ARG A 547 -33.43 -2.17 -8.11
CA ARG A 547 -34.02 -3.39 -7.56
C ARG A 547 -35.19 -3.89 -8.42
N LYS A 548 -35.15 -5.18 -8.77
CA LYS A 548 -36.24 -5.87 -9.48
C LYS A 548 -37.51 -5.87 -8.61
N LYS A 549 -38.61 -5.24 -9.07
CA LYS A 549 -39.95 -5.38 -8.42
C LYS A 549 -40.38 -6.85 -8.46
N PRO A 550 -41.03 -7.39 -7.41
CA PRO A 550 -41.60 -8.74 -7.48
C PRO A 550 -42.78 -8.78 -8.49
N PRO A 551 -43.06 -9.90 -9.16
CA PRO A 551 -43.99 -9.99 -10.30
C PRO A 551 -45.49 -9.84 -9.94
N HIS A 552 -45.81 -9.31 -8.76
CA HIS A 552 -47.16 -9.23 -8.18
C HIS A 552 -47.45 -7.86 -7.52
N THR A 553 -46.69 -6.80 -7.82
CA THR A 553 -47.04 -5.43 -7.46
C THR A 553 -47.70 -4.73 -8.64
N ASP A 554 -49.00 -4.42 -8.52
CA ASP A 554 -49.69 -3.52 -9.46
C ASP A 554 -49.17 -2.08 -9.24
N SER A 555 -48.20 -1.63 -10.05
CA SER A 555 -47.83 -0.21 -10.10
C SER A 555 -48.67 0.57 -11.12
N THR A 556 -48.76 1.88 -10.93
CA THR A 556 -49.31 2.76 -11.97
C THR A 556 -48.25 3.06 -13.05
N THR A 557 -48.68 3.37 -14.28
CA THR A 557 -47.73 3.68 -15.37
C THR A 557 -46.87 4.91 -15.09
N GLU A 558 -47.38 5.89 -14.33
CA GLU A 558 -46.62 7.08 -13.94
C GLU A 558 -45.49 6.72 -12.94
N GLU A 559 -45.74 5.81 -11.98
CA GLU A 559 -44.70 5.27 -11.09
C GLU A 559 -43.65 4.42 -11.82
N GLU A 560 -44.00 3.81 -12.96
CA GLU A 560 -43.08 3.00 -13.76
C GLU A 560 -42.17 3.88 -14.64
N ASP A 561 -42.71 4.94 -15.23
CA ASP A 561 -41.94 5.95 -15.96
C ASP A 561 -40.98 6.72 -15.02
N GLU A 562 -41.43 7.14 -13.83
CA GLU A 562 -40.56 7.78 -12.83
C GLU A 562 -39.45 6.83 -12.34
N GLN A 563 -39.78 5.57 -12.03
CA GLN A 563 -38.79 4.57 -11.63
C GLN A 563 -37.77 4.30 -12.73
N ALA A 564 -38.18 4.28 -14.00
CA ALA A 564 -37.29 4.09 -15.14
C ALA A 564 -36.26 5.23 -15.26
N ILE A 565 -36.70 6.48 -15.16
CA ILE A 565 -35.82 7.67 -15.24
C ILE A 565 -34.74 7.64 -14.15
N VAL A 566 -35.11 7.34 -12.90
CA VAL A 566 -34.15 7.28 -11.78
C VAL A 566 -33.21 6.07 -11.92
N SER A 567 -33.74 4.94 -12.41
CA SER A 567 -32.95 3.73 -12.72
C SER A 567 -31.89 3.99 -13.80
N ASP A 568 -32.22 4.78 -14.82
CA ASP A 568 -31.29 5.10 -15.92
C ASP A 568 -30.20 6.11 -15.51
N GLU A 569 -30.48 7.08 -14.65
CA GLU A 569 -29.44 7.94 -14.06
C GLU A 569 -28.47 7.13 -13.18
N TRP A 570 -28.96 6.16 -12.40
CA TRP A 570 -28.11 5.25 -11.64
C TRP A 570 -27.21 4.43 -12.57
N LYS A 571 -27.76 3.84 -13.63
CA LYS A 571 -26.99 3.10 -14.66
C LYS A 571 -25.94 3.98 -15.34
N ARG A 572 -26.28 5.24 -15.65
CA ARG A 572 -25.37 6.21 -16.28
C ARG A 572 -24.16 6.50 -15.38
N ARG A 573 -24.37 6.76 -14.09
CA ARG A 573 -23.28 6.99 -13.12
C ARG A 573 -22.47 5.72 -12.86
N CYS A 574 -23.13 4.57 -12.75
CA CYS A 574 -22.51 3.25 -12.66
C CYS A 574 -21.53 3.00 -13.83
N ASN A 575 -21.96 3.26 -15.07
CA ASN A 575 -21.12 3.07 -16.25
C ASN A 575 -19.84 3.94 -16.26
N GLU A 576 -19.94 5.23 -15.92
CA GLU A 576 -18.76 6.12 -15.84
C GLU A 576 -17.84 5.77 -14.65
N PHE A 577 -18.41 5.31 -13.53
CA PHE A 577 -17.62 4.80 -12.39
C PHE A 577 -16.86 3.51 -12.76
N VAL A 578 -17.53 2.53 -13.36
CA VAL A 578 -16.93 1.27 -13.84
C VAL A 578 -15.85 1.54 -14.90
N LYS A 579 -16.07 2.48 -15.82
CA LYS A 579 -15.07 2.95 -16.79
C LYS A 579 -13.81 3.50 -16.10
N SER A 580 -13.96 4.25 -15.00
CA SER A 580 -12.84 4.74 -14.19
C SER A 580 -12.06 3.59 -13.53
N LEU A 581 -12.75 2.59 -12.96
CA LEU A 581 -12.13 1.38 -12.37
C LEU A 581 -11.41 0.51 -13.42
N ARG A 582 -11.93 0.46 -14.65
CA ARG A 582 -11.28 -0.22 -15.78
C ARG A 582 -10.05 0.52 -16.29
N SER A 583 -10.03 1.85 -16.26
CA SER A 583 -8.82 2.64 -16.58
C SER A 583 -7.68 2.32 -15.62
N ILE A 584 -7.97 2.24 -14.32
CA ILE A 584 -7.04 1.77 -13.27
C ILE A 584 -6.55 0.34 -13.56
N THR A 585 -7.45 -0.56 -13.98
CA THR A 585 -7.08 -1.95 -14.28
C THR A 585 -6.21 -2.07 -15.55
N LYS A 586 -6.46 -1.25 -16.59
CA LYS A 586 -5.60 -1.13 -17.77
C LYS A 586 -4.21 -0.57 -17.40
N PHE A 587 -4.13 0.40 -16.47
CA PHE A 587 -2.86 0.91 -15.96
C PHE A 587 -2.02 -0.17 -15.26
N PHE A 588 -2.65 -1.00 -14.42
CA PHE A 588 -1.99 -2.16 -13.82
C PHE A 588 -1.50 -3.17 -14.87
N GLN A 589 -2.27 -3.44 -15.93
CA GLN A 589 -1.85 -4.37 -16.99
C GLN A 589 -0.62 -3.85 -17.75
N LEU A 590 -0.60 -2.56 -18.09
CA LEU A 590 0.52 -1.93 -18.79
C LEU A 590 1.77 -1.77 -17.90
N VAL A 591 1.67 -1.91 -16.58
CA VAL A 591 2.79 -1.69 -15.64
C VAL A 591 3.97 -2.64 -15.88
N ALA A 592 3.69 -3.85 -16.34
CA ALA A 592 4.70 -4.86 -16.61
C ALA A 592 5.61 -4.46 -17.78
N ASP A 593 5.05 -3.74 -18.77
CA ASP A 593 5.71 -3.42 -20.04
C ASP A 593 6.49 -2.10 -20.01
N ILE A 594 6.20 -1.19 -19.06
CA ILE A 594 6.90 0.10 -18.83
C ILE A 594 8.42 -0.03 -19.06
N PRO A 595 9.04 0.71 -20.01
CA PRO A 595 10.48 0.64 -20.26
C PRO A 595 11.34 0.94 -19.03
N ASN A 596 10.91 1.90 -18.21
CA ASN A 596 11.59 2.26 -16.96
C ASN A 596 11.26 1.29 -15.81
N LYS A 597 12.01 0.18 -15.71
CA LYS A 597 11.80 -0.84 -14.67
C LYS A 597 12.09 -0.38 -13.24
N ALA A 598 12.76 0.76 -13.01
CA ALA A 598 12.95 1.31 -11.67
C ALA A 598 11.62 1.80 -11.07
N ILE A 599 10.81 2.50 -11.88
CA ILE A 599 9.44 2.91 -11.52
C ILE A 599 8.60 1.69 -11.16
N VAL A 600 8.66 0.62 -11.97
CA VAL A 600 7.92 -0.63 -11.71
C VAL A 600 8.35 -1.23 -10.37
N GLN A 601 9.65 -1.40 -10.13
CA GLN A 601 10.17 -2.03 -8.90
C GLN A 601 9.80 -1.27 -7.61
N GLU A 602 9.68 0.07 -7.66
CA GLU A 602 9.34 0.87 -6.47
C GLU A 602 7.85 1.18 -6.33
N LEU A 603 7.05 1.22 -7.41
CA LEU A 603 5.63 1.59 -7.36
C LEU A 603 4.65 0.41 -7.48
N PHE A 604 5.08 -0.77 -7.97
CA PHE A 604 4.17 -1.87 -8.31
C PHE A 604 3.25 -2.32 -7.16
N GLN A 605 3.72 -2.33 -5.91
CA GLN A 605 2.88 -2.63 -4.73
C GLN A 605 1.65 -1.71 -4.65
N TYR A 606 1.86 -0.40 -4.73
CA TYR A 606 0.81 0.61 -4.62
C TYR A 606 -0.17 0.55 -5.80
N ILE A 607 0.32 0.21 -7.00
CA ILE A 607 -0.50 0.01 -8.21
C ILE A 607 -1.33 -1.29 -8.09
N TYR A 608 -0.74 -2.35 -7.53
CA TYR A 608 -1.40 -3.62 -7.25
C TYR A 608 -2.51 -3.48 -6.20
N ASP A 609 -2.27 -2.74 -5.10
CA ASP A 609 -3.28 -2.50 -4.06
C ASP A 609 -4.45 -1.66 -4.59
N VAL A 610 -4.15 -0.63 -5.40
CA VAL A 610 -5.15 0.17 -6.14
C VAL A 610 -5.99 -0.69 -7.10
N GLN A 611 -5.37 -1.59 -7.86
CA GLN A 611 -6.11 -2.54 -8.71
C GLN A 611 -6.90 -3.55 -7.89
N GLY A 612 -6.40 -3.94 -6.72
CA GLY A 612 -7.07 -4.77 -5.72
C GLY A 612 -8.43 -4.20 -5.33
N ILE A 613 -8.44 -2.99 -4.75
CA ILE A 613 -9.68 -2.34 -4.33
C ILE A 613 -10.60 -2.04 -5.54
N ALA A 614 -10.03 -1.62 -6.69
CA ALA A 614 -10.83 -1.36 -7.89
C ALA A 614 -11.58 -2.60 -8.40
N SER A 615 -10.95 -3.79 -8.36
CA SER A 615 -11.59 -5.04 -8.79
C SER A 615 -12.75 -5.49 -7.90
N VAL A 616 -12.71 -5.18 -6.60
CA VAL A 616 -13.81 -5.46 -5.65
C VAL A 616 -14.95 -4.44 -5.84
N LEU A 617 -14.61 -3.16 -6.01
CA LEU A 617 -15.60 -2.10 -6.27
C LEU A 617 -16.36 -2.33 -7.59
N GLU A 618 -15.69 -2.78 -8.66
CA GLU A 618 -16.35 -3.08 -9.93
C GLU A 618 -17.34 -4.25 -9.76
N ALA A 619 -16.92 -5.33 -9.12
CA ALA A 619 -17.77 -6.50 -8.89
C ALA A 619 -19.02 -6.15 -8.08
N LEU A 620 -18.88 -5.37 -7.00
CA LEU A 620 -19.99 -4.94 -6.15
C LEU A 620 -20.94 -3.98 -6.88
N VAL A 621 -20.43 -3.01 -7.64
CA VAL A 621 -21.28 -2.07 -8.39
C VAL A 621 -22.04 -2.76 -9.53
N LEU A 622 -21.42 -3.71 -10.23
CA LEU A 622 -22.12 -4.51 -11.24
C LEU A 622 -23.22 -5.38 -10.61
N TRP A 623 -22.95 -6.01 -9.46
CA TRP A 623 -23.93 -6.80 -8.70
C TRP A 623 -25.10 -5.96 -8.16
N MET A 624 -24.83 -4.76 -7.65
CA MET A 624 -25.90 -3.80 -7.30
C MET A 624 -26.71 -3.40 -8.53
N GLY A 625 -26.07 -3.23 -9.69
CA GLY A 625 -26.71 -2.92 -10.98
C GLY A 625 -27.62 -4.02 -11.52
N GLU A 626 -27.43 -5.26 -11.09
CA GLU A 626 -28.39 -6.35 -11.35
C GLU A 626 -29.60 -6.30 -10.39
N GLY A 627 -29.64 -5.40 -9.41
CA GLY A 627 -30.76 -5.20 -8.49
C GLY A 627 -30.76 -6.13 -7.28
N GLU A 628 -29.60 -6.68 -6.93
CA GLU A 628 -29.42 -7.75 -5.93
C GLU A 628 -29.13 -7.25 -4.49
N LEU A 629 -29.12 -5.94 -4.25
CA LEU A 629 -29.05 -5.37 -2.90
C LEU A 629 -30.47 -5.10 -2.35
N ASN A 630 -30.85 -5.81 -1.28
CA ASN A 630 -32.22 -5.81 -0.75
C ASN A 630 -32.47 -4.80 0.37
N ILE A 631 -31.41 -4.30 1.00
CA ILE A 631 -31.46 -3.40 2.17
C ILE A 631 -30.84 -2.07 1.75
N SER A 632 -31.54 -0.96 2.02
CA SER A 632 -30.97 0.37 1.87
C SER A 632 -29.89 0.56 2.95
N PRO A 633 -28.68 1.02 2.60
CA PRO A 633 -27.70 1.45 3.60
C PRO A 633 -28.30 2.51 4.53
N VAL A 634 -27.87 2.50 5.79
CA VAL A 634 -28.08 3.64 6.68
C VAL A 634 -27.11 4.75 6.26
N GLU A 635 -27.59 6.00 6.20
CA GLU A 635 -26.73 7.16 5.94
C GLU A 635 -25.53 7.17 6.89
N ARG A 636 -24.33 7.29 6.33
CA ARG A 636 -23.08 7.36 7.09
C ARG A 636 -22.55 8.77 7.07
N ASP A 637 -22.02 9.24 8.21
CA ASP A 637 -21.19 10.42 8.22
C ASP A 637 -19.99 10.21 7.28
N ASN A 638 -19.85 11.10 6.30
CA ASN A 638 -18.76 11.06 5.34
C ASN A 638 -17.44 11.47 6.02
N LEU A 639 -16.81 10.53 6.75
CA LEU A 639 -15.62 10.77 7.57
C LEU A 639 -14.46 11.41 6.78
N TRP A 640 -14.30 11.05 5.51
CA TRP A 640 -13.28 11.63 4.61
C TRP A 640 -13.54 13.11 4.24
N CYS A 641 -14.67 13.69 4.60
CA CYS A 641 -14.96 15.12 4.45
C CYS A 641 -14.68 15.94 5.73
N ASN A 642 -14.76 15.32 6.92
CA ASN A 642 -14.86 16.03 8.22
C ASN A 642 -13.75 15.65 9.22
N GLY A 643 -12.55 15.28 8.74
CA GLY A 643 -11.39 15.04 9.60
C GLY A 643 -10.96 16.30 10.38
N PRO A 644 -10.73 16.23 11.70
CA PRO A 644 -10.22 17.37 12.49
C PRO A 644 -8.94 17.96 11.88
N SER A 645 -8.90 19.29 11.79
CA SER A 645 -7.95 20.03 10.94
C SER A 645 -6.52 20.12 11.46
N ASP A 646 -6.25 19.66 12.69
CA ASP A 646 -4.98 19.84 13.39
C ASP A 646 -4.57 18.61 14.22
N VAL A 647 -4.20 17.52 13.55
CA VAL A 647 -3.47 16.36 14.13
C VAL A 647 -2.40 15.85 13.16
N GLU A 648 -1.57 14.88 13.55
CA GLU A 648 -0.60 14.25 12.65
C GLU A 648 -1.28 13.17 11.74
N PRO A 649 -0.80 12.91 10.51
CA PRO A 649 -1.52 12.11 9.50
C PRO A 649 -1.81 10.65 9.87
N TRP A 650 -1.00 10.05 10.74
CA TRP A 650 -1.13 8.65 11.16
C TRP A 650 -2.27 8.41 12.16
N VAL A 651 -2.78 9.46 12.82
CA VAL A 651 -3.81 9.38 13.88
C VAL A 651 -5.15 8.79 13.39
N TYR A 652 -5.43 8.82 12.09
CA TYR A 652 -6.71 8.37 11.52
C TYR A 652 -6.65 7.15 10.59
N GLY A 653 -5.46 6.57 10.34
CA GLY A 653 -5.29 5.55 9.29
C GLY A 653 -5.90 6.02 7.96
N ALA A 654 -5.54 7.24 7.53
CA ALA A 654 -6.18 7.95 6.43
C ALA A 654 -5.57 7.59 5.05
N GLY A 655 -6.33 7.75 3.97
CA GLY A 655 -5.85 7.56 2.60
C GLY A 655 -6.84 6.75 1.78
N LEU A 656 -6.92 7.02 0.46
CA LEU A 656 -8.10 6.68 -0.33
C LEU A 656 -8.51 5.19 -0.28
N ILE A 657 -7.53 4.27 -0.25
CA ILE A 657 -7.79 2.82 -0.12
C ILE A 657 -8.40 2.48 1.25
N SER A 658 -7.90 3.09 2.33
CA SER A 658 -8.45 2.94 3.68
C SER A 658 -9.87 3.51 3.77
N ASP A 659 -10.13 4.63 3.10
CA ASP A 659 -11.45 5.27 3.11
C ASP A 659 -12.47 4.52 2.21
N PHE A 660 -12.02 3.86 1.13
CA PHE A 660 -12.82 2.84 0.44
C PHE A 660 -13.07 1.61 1.32
N HIS A 661 -12.08 1.11 2.05
CA HIS A 661 -12.28 0.00 2.99
C HIS A 661 -13.34 0.35 4.06
N LYS A 662 -13.30 1.57 4.63
CA LYS A 662 -14.34 2.07 5.56
C LYS A 662 -15.74 2.12 4.94
N LEU A 663 -15.86 2.32 3.62
CA LEU A 663 -17.13 2.20 2.88
C LEU A 663 -17.59 0.75 2.70
N LEU A 664 -16.66 -0.20 2.53
CA LEU A 664 -16.94 -1.64 2.45
C LEU A 664 -17.22 -2.28 3.82
N PHE A 665 -16.74 -1.67 4.91
CA PHE A 665 -16.94 -2.15 6.27
C PHE A 665 -18.38 -1.90 6.75
N SER A 666 -19.29 -2.86 6.53
CA SER A 666 -20.64 -2.88 7.13
C SER A 666 -20.58 -2.84 8.66
N THR A 667 -19.70 -3.63 9.28
CA THR A 667 -19.45 -3.71 10.72
C THR A 667 -17.93 -3.74 11.02
N PRO A 668 -17.50 -3.68 12.30
CA PRO A 668 -16.11 -3.94 12.69
C PRO A 668 -15.61 -5.36 12.39
N ARG A 669 -16.49 -6.38 12.33
CA ARG A 669 -16.08 -7.78 12.13
C ARG A 669 -15.64 -8.07 10.70
N ILE A 670 -16.36 -7.57 9.70
CA ILE A 670 -15.85 -7.62 8.32
C ILE A 670 -14.57 -6.79 8.14
N ALA A 671 -14.34 -5.76 8.97
CA ALA A 671 -13.08 -5.01 8.96
C ALA A 671 -11.90 -5.86 9.46
N GLU A 672 -12.08 -6.63 10.54
CA GLU A 672 -11.10 -7.63 10.98
C GLU A 672 -10.74 -8.56 9.79
N PHE A 673 -11.74 -9.16 9.14
CA PHE A 673 -11.54 -10.09 8.02
C PHE A 673 -10.81 -9.51 6.80
N LEU A 674 -11.18 -8.31 6.38
CA LEU A 674 -10.59 -7.64 5.22
C LEU A 674 -9.17 -7.09 5.50
N LEU A 675 -8.81 -6.91 6.77
CA LEU A 675 -7.48 -6.47 7.22
C LEU A 675 -6.56 -7.64 7.63
N ILE A 676 -7.03 -8.90 7.63
CA ILE A 676 -6.21 -10.06 8.03
C ILE A 676 -4.93 -10.19 7.17
N LYS A 677 -3.81 -10.15 7.88
CA LYS A 677 -2.44 -10.14 7.36
C LYS A 677 -1.94 -11.57 7.13
N PHE A 678 -2.08 -12.06 5.90
CA PHE A 678 -1.30 -13.20 5.41
C PHE A 678 -0.52 -12.81 4.15
N VAL A 679 0.72 -13.29 4.03
CA VAL A 679 1.59 -12.99 2.89
C VAL A 679 1.08 -13.72 1.66
N VAL A 680 0.91 -12.99 0.56
CA VAL A 680 0.51 -13.53 -0.74
C VAL A 680 1.55 -13.07 -1.77
N PRO A 681 2.10 -13.96 -2.61
CA PRO A 681 3.05 -13.55 -3.64
C PRO A 681 2.35 -12.61 -4.63
N LEU A 682 2.95 -11.45 -4.91
CA LEU A 682 2.45 -10.54 -5.92
C LEU A 682 2.49 -11.21 -7.30
N THR A 683 1.42 -11.06 -8.08
CA THR A 683 1.33 -11.61 -9.43
C THR A 683 1.06 -10.50 -10.45
N LEU A 684 1.52 -10.72 -11.69
CA LEU A 684 1.13 -9.91 -12.85
C LEU A 684 -0.19 -10.41 -13.47
N ASN A 685 -0.71 -11.58 -13.07
CA ASN A 685 -1.97 -12.11 -13.57
C ASN A 685 -3.13 -11.18 -13.17
N CYS A 686 -3.69 -10.48 -14.16
CA CYS A 686 -4.85 -9.62 -13.95
C CYS A 686 -6.15 -10.43 -14.06
N TYR A 687 -6.88 -10.52 -12.95
CA TYR A 687 -8.19 -11.18 -12.89
C TYR A 687 -9.32 -10.13 -12.83
N LEU A 688 -10.36 -10.32 -13.66
CA LEU A 688 -11.63 -9.60 -13.57
C LEU A 688 -12.55 -10.36 -12.62
N ILE A 689 -13.19 -9.65 -11.68
CA ILE A 689 -14.21 -10.20 -10.80
C ILE A 689 -15.53 -9.54 -11.14
N ARG A 690 -16.59 -10.35 -11.28
CA ARG A 690 -17.92 -9.88 -11.70
C ARG A 690 -19.03 -10.85 -11.26
N PRO A 691 -20.31 -10.45 -11.31
CA PRO A 691 -21.43 -11.38 -11.24
C PRO A 691 -21.31 -12.55 -12.22
N TYR A 692 -21.80 -13.72 -11.80
CA TYR A 692 -22.03 -14.88 -12.65
C TYR A 692 -23.17 -14.63 -13.64
N LYS A 693 -22.99 -15.06 -14.89
CA LYS A 693 -24.00 -14.99 -15.95
C LYS A 693 -24.32 -16.37 -16.50
N TYR A 694 -25.48 -16.53 -17.14
CA TYR A 694 -25.89 -17.82 -17.70
C TYR A 694 -24.97 -18.32 -18.84
N GLU A 695 -24.28 -17.42 -19.54
CA GLU A 695 -23.28 -17.79 -20.56
C GLU A 695 -22.04 -18.46 -19.94
N ASP A 696 -21.77 -18.25 -18.65
CA ASP A 696 -20.64 -18.85 -17.93
C ASP A 696 -20.85 -20.34 -17.66
N GLU A 697 -22.09 -20.84 -17.71
CA GLU A 697 -22.46 -22.19 -17.24
C GLU A 697 -21.57 -23.29 -17.84
N LYS A 698 -21.20 -23.18 -19.13
CA LYS A 698 -20.32 -24.14 -19.80
C LYS A 698 -18.90 -24.14 -19.23
N GLU A 699 -18.33 -22.97 -18.96
CA GLU A 699 -16.97 -22.85 -18.42
C GLU A 699 -16.93 -23.12 -16.91
N VAL A 700 -18.07 -23.02 -16.22
CA VAL A 700 -18.24 -23.41 -14.81
C VAL A 700 -18.47 -24.92 -14.66
N ARG A 701 -19.19 -25.57 -15.57
CA ARG A 701 -19.30 -27.05 -15.66
C ARG A 701 -17.91 -27.72 -15.74
N SER A 702 -16.96 -27.13 -16.46
CA SER A 702 -15.59 -27.64 -16.60
C SER A 702 -14.67 -27.42 -15.38
N PHE A 703 -15.20 -27.02 -14.21
CA PHE A 703 -14.48 -27.12 -12.93
C PHE A 703 -14.48 -28.54 -12.35
N TYR A 704 -15.35 -29.42 -12.88
CA TYR A 704 -15.37 -30.84 -12.55
C TYR A 704 -13.96 -31.47 -12.61
N ASN A 705 -13.46 -31.90 -11.46
CA ASN A 705 -12.18 -32.58 -11.32
C ASN A 705 -12.40 -34.09 -11.13
N ARG A 706 -11.90 -34.89 -12.07
CA ARG A 706 -12.03 -36.36 -12.11
C ARG A 706 -11.47 -37.08 -10.87
N LEU A 707 -10.56 -36.44 -10.11
CA LEU A 707 -10.00 -37.00 -8.88
C LEU A 707 -11.01 -37.11 -7.73
N PHE A 708 -12.18 -36.46 -7.83
CA PHE A 708 -13.24 -36.48 -6.82
C PHE A 708 -14.53 -37.18 -7.33
N ASP A 709 -14.43 -38.04 -8.34
CA ASP A 709 -15.54 -38.81 -8.87
C ASP A 709 -15.49 -40.27 -8.38
N ASP A 710 -16.44 -40.65 -7.53
CA ASP A 710 -16.58 -42.01 -6.99
C ASP A 710 -17.14 -43.01 -8.04
N ILE A 711 -17.45 -42.58 -9.27
CA ILE A 711 -18.09 -43.41 -10.32
C ILE A 711 -17.06 -43.78 -11.43
N PRO A 712 -16.78 -45.07 -11.67
CA PRO A 712 -15.88 -45.55 -12.74
C PRO A 712 -16.23 -45.02 -14.14
N ALA A 713 -15.22 -44.83 -14.98
CA ALA A 713 -15.33 -44.24 -16.32
C ALA A 713 -15.77 -45.24 -17.41
N ASP A 714 -16.94 -45.87 -17.23
CA ASP A 714 -17.63 -46.61 -18.30
C ASP A 714 -18.30 -45.61 -19.27
N GLY A 715 -18.47 -46.01 -20.54
CA GLY A 715 -19.05 -45.15 -21.60
C GLY A 715 -20.58 -45.22 -21.67
N GLY A 716 -21.23 -44.10 -21.99
CA GLY A 716 -22.69 -43.92 -22.08
C GLY A 716 -23.13 -42.52 -21.66
N MET A 717 -24.44 -42.24 -21.66
CA MET A 717 -25.00 -40.95 -21.25
C MET A 717 -24.60 -40.57 -19.80
N LEU A 718 -24.38 -41.58 -18.94
CA LEU A 718 -23.86 -41.41 -17.59
C LEU A 718 -22.47 -40.73 -17.56
N ASN A 719 -21.64 -40.92 -18.58
CA ASN A 719 -20.31 -40.32 -18.68
C ASN A 719 -20.37 -38.88 -19.20
N GLU A 720 -21.19 -38.64 -20.23
CA GLU A 720 -21.35 -37.33 -20.87
C GLU A 720 -21.97 -36.29 -19.93
N THR A 721 -22.84 -36.73 -19.01
CA THR A 721 -23.49 -35.88 -18.00
C THR A 721 -22.65 -35.59 -16.74
N ARG A 722 -21.36 -36.01 -16.66
CA ARG A 722 -20.51 -35.80 -15.46
C ARG A 722 -20.35 -34.32 -15.07
N GLU A 723 -19.98 -33.47 -16.02
CA GLU A 723 -19.77 -32.03 -15.77
C GLU A 723 -21.09 -31.33 -15.38
N GLU A 724 -22.22 -31.81 -15.91
CA GLU A 724 -23.56 -31.36 -15.55
C GLU A 724 -23.94 -31.76 -14.12
N ARG A 725 -23.65 -33.00 -13.70
CA ARG A 725 -23.86 -33.46 -12.32
C ARG A 725 -23.06 -32.65 -11.30
N TYR A 726 -21.80 -32.35 -11.61
CA TYR A 726 -20.96 -31.52 -10.75
C TYR A 726 -21.56 -30.11 -10.60
N PHE A 727 -21.96 -29.49 -11.72
CA PHE A 727 -22.63 -28.18 -11.68
C PHE A 727 -23.94 -28.23 -10.89
N ASP A 728 -24.85 -29.17 -11.21
CA ASP A 728 -26.15 -29.32 -10.54
C ASP A 728 -26.03 -29.66 -9.04
N ARG A 729 -24.94 -30.29 -8.59
CA ARG A 729 -24.72 -30.57 -7.16
C ARG A 729 -24.24 -29.33 -6.39
N TYR A 730 -23.23 -28.63 -6.90
CA TYR A 730 -22.50 -27.62 -6.10
C TYR A 730 -22.87 -26.16 -6.42
N ILE A 731 -23.38 -25.86 -7.62
CA ILE A 731 -23.50 -24.49 -8.15
C ILE A 731 -24.92 -24.19 -8.62
N GLY A 732 -25.53 -25.11 -9.37
CA GLY A 732 -26.91 -25.07 -9.83
C GLY A 732 -27.97 -24.78 -8.75
N PRO A 733 -27.86 -25.26 -7.49
CA PRO A 733 -28.80 -24.92 -6.43
C PRO A 733 -28.77 -23.43 -6.12
N TYR A 734 -27.59 -22.82 -6.04
CA TYR A 734 -27.44 -21.37 -5.82
C TYR A 734 -27.96 -20.56 -7.01
N VAL A 735 -27.69 -20.97 -8.25
CA VAL A 735 -28.16 -20.27 -9.46
C VAL A 735 -29.69 -20.19 -9.56
N VAL A 736 -30.40 -21.14 -8.94
CA VAL A 736 -31.87 -21.23 -8.93
C VAL A 736 -32.49 -20.66 -7.65
N ASP A 737 -32.01 -21.05 -6.47
CA ASP A 737 -32.66 -20.82 -5.18
C ASP A 737 -31.98 -19.77 -4.28
N SER A 738 -30.85 -19.18 -4.70
CA SER A 738 -30.31 -17.99 -4.01
C SER A 738 -31.13 -16.75 -4.36
N THR A 739 -31.48 -15.97 -3.34
CA THR A 739 -32.09 -14.65 -3.50
C THR A 739 -31.67 -13.81 -2.28
N PRO A 740 -30.92 -12.72 -2.45
CA PRO A 740 -30.34 -12.24 -3.71
C PRO A 740 -29.35 -13.24 -4.33
N ARG A 741 -29.08 -13.06 -5.63
CA ARG A 741 -28.07 -13.79 -6.38
C ARG A 741 -26.68 -13.27 -6.05
N THR A 742 -26.12 -13.76 -4.96
CA THR A 742 -24.75 -13.45 -4.54
C THR A 742 -23.81 -14.51 -5.07
N ILE A 743 -23.52 -14.47 -6.38
CA ILE A 743 -22.62 -15.39 -7.07
C ILE A 743 -21.63 -14.60 -7.92
N PHE A 744 -20.33 -14.77 -7.68
CA PHE A 744 -19.26 -14.07 -8.38
C PHE A 744 -18.28 -15.05 -9.03
N VAL A 745 -17.77 -14.67 -10.20
CA VAL A 745 -16.73 -15.40 -10.93
C VAL A 745 -15.48 -14.56 -11.09
N ALA A 746 -14.31 -15.20 -10.98
CA ALA A 746 -13.03 -14.61 -11.34
C ALA A 746 -12.57 -15.15 -12.70
N VAL A 747 -12.25 -14.25 -13.62
CA VAL A 747 -11.91 -14.54 -15.01
C VAL A 747 -10.52 -13.99 -15.30
N GLU A 748 -9.66 -14.78 -15.92
CA GLU A 748 -8.35 -14.31 -16.40
C GLU A 748 -8.53 -13.29 -17.54
N GLN A 749 -8.01 -12.06 -17.42
CA GLN A 749 -8.27 -11.03 -18.44
C GLN A 749 -7.63 -11.31 -19.80
N SER A 750 -6.54 -12.08 -19.86
CA SER A 750 -5.93 -12.53 -21.12
C SER A 750 -6.78 -13.59 -21.86
N ASN A 751 -7.72 -14.24 -21.16
CA ASN A 751 -8.65 -15.20 -21.76
C ASN A 751 -10.04 -15.09 -21.09
N PRO A 752 -10.97 -14.27 -21.61
CA PRO A 752 -12.26 -14.00 -20.97
C PRO A 752 -13.22 -15.20 -20.87
N LYS A 753 -12.83 -16.38 -21.38
CA LYS A 753 -13.54 -17.65 -21.16
C LYS A 753 -12.97 -18.46 -19.99
N ARG A 754 -11.69 -18.24 -19.63
CA ARG A 754 -11.03 -18.95 -18.53
C ARG A 754 -11.45 -18.36 -17.19
N ILE A 755 -12.58 -18.85 -16.69
CA ILE A 755 -12.97 -18.70 -15.29
C ILE A 755 -11.98 -19.54 -14.46
N VAL A 756 -11.35 -18.93 -13.45
CA VAL A 756 -10.35 -19.58 -12.56
C VAL A 756 -10.91 -19.91 -11.18
N GLY A 757 -11.98 -19.22 -10.77
CA GLY A 757 -12.73 -19.51 -9.55
C GLY A 757 -14.14 -18.94 -9.57
N ILE A 758 -15.01 -19.54 -8.78
CA ILE A 758 -16.39 -19.13 -8.55
C ILE A 758 -16.70 -19.21 -7.05
N VAL A 759 -17.36 -18.19 -6.51
CA VAL A 759 -17.95 -18.22 -5.17
C VAL A 759 -19.46 -18.10 -5.30
N THR A 760 -20.18 -19.04 -4.68
CA THR A 760 -21.64 -19.02 -4.56
C THR A 760 -22.03 -18.65 -3.14
N ALA A 761 -23.16 -17.97 -2.95
CA ALA A 761 -23.63 -17.65 -1.61
C ALA A 761 -25.17 -17.70 -1.49
N ALA A 762 -25.64 -18.11 -0.32
CA ALA A 762 -27.04 -18.07 0.07
C ALA A 762 -27.18 -17.21 1.33
N LEU A 763 -27.92 -16.09 1.21
CA LEU A 763 -28.10 -15.12 2.30
C LEU A 763 -28.76 -15.74 3.55
N ASN A 764 -29.72 -16.65 3.34
CA ASN A 764 -30.36 -17.41 4.41
C ASN A 764 -30.19 -18.91 4.13
N ALA A 765 -29.16 -19.51 4.74
CA ALA A 765 -28.76 -20.90 4.53
C ALA A 765 -29.88 -21.90 4.88
N LYS A 766 -30.63 -21.62 5.95
CA LYS A 766 -31.74 -22.46 6.39
C LYS A 766 -32.88 -22.51 5.37
N GLN A 767 -33.36 -21.35 4.91
CA GLN A 767 -34.40 -21.28 3.86
C GLN A 767 -33.90 -21.84 2.52
N PHE A 768 -32.61 -21.71 2.23
CA PHE A 768 -31.98 -22.29 1.05
C PHE A 768 -32.00 -23.82 1.12
N ALA A 769 -31.54 -24.43 2.22
CA ALA A 769 -31.64 -25.87 2.45
C ALA A 769 -33.09 -26.39 2.34
N ASP A 770 -34.05 -25.67 2.94
CA ASP A 770 -35.48 -25.97 2.85
C ASP A 770 -36.02 -25.95 1.41
N ARG A 771 -35.57 -25.00 0.57
CA ARG A 771 -35.94 -24.95 -0.85
C ARG A 771 -35.27 -26.06 -1.65
N VAL A 772 -33.99 -26.30 -1.42
CA VAL A 772 -33.22 -27.33 -2.13
C VAL A 772 -33.82 -28.72 -1.89
N HIS A 773 -34.03 -29.12 -0.63
CA HIS A 773 -34.68 -30.39 -0.28
C HIS A 773 -36.08 -30.53 -0.90
N ARG A 774 -36.94 -29.51 -0.79
CA ARG A 774 -38.35 -29.61 -1.20
C ARG A 774 -38.61 -29.43 -2.70
N GLN A 775 -37.73 -28.75 -3.44
CA GLN A 775 -37.96 -28.35 -4.84
C GLN A 775 -36.83 -28.78 -5.77
N TYR A 776 -35.58 -28.50 -5.41
CA TYR A 776 -34.43 -28.75 -6.28
C TYR A 776 -34.08 -30.25 -6.39
N ILE A 777 -34.01 -30.97 -5.27
CA ILE A 777 -33.67 -32.40 -5.23
C ILE A 777 -34.70 -33.27 -6.01
N PRO A 778 -36.02 -33.09 -5.85
CA PRO A 778 -37.00 -33.75 -6.71
C PRO A 778 -36.83 -33.42 -8.20
N ARG A 779 -36.53 -32.15 -8.54
CA ARG A 779 -36.30 -31.72 -9.92
C ARG A 779 -35.07 -32.39 -10.53
N MET A 780 -33.99 -32.56 -9.76
CA MET A 780 -32.78 -33.28 -10.20
C MET A 780 -33.07 -34.77 -10.40
N ARG A 781 -33.76 -35.44 -9.47
CA ARG A 781 -34.16 -36.84 -9.66
C ARG A 781 -34.96 -37.04 -10.96
N THR A 782 -35.89 -36.14 -11.28
CA THR A 782 -36.62 -36.21 -12.56
C THR A 782 -35.68 -36.01 -13.76
N LYS A 783 -34.79 -35.00 -13.73
CA LYS A 783 -33.81 -34.73 -14.80
C LYS A 783 -32.93 -35.95 -15.10
N TYR A 784 -32.32 -36.54 -14.08
CA TYR A 784 -31.40 -37.67 -14.25
C TYR A 784 -32.11 -38.99 -14.57
N ASN A 785 -33.36 -39.18 -14.12
CA ASN A 785 -34.16 -40.31 -14.58
C ASN A 785 -34.45 -40.25 -16.09
N MET A 786 -34.71 -39.07 -16.66
CA MET A 786 -34.91 -38.92 -18.11
C MET A 786 -33.64 -39.28 -18.92
N TYR A 787 -32.44 -38.98 -18.40
CA TYR A 787 -31.20 -39.45 -19.02
C TYR A 787 -31.03 -40.96 -18.90
N ALA A 788 -31.35 -41.55 -17.75
CA ALA A 788 -31.32 -43.01 -17.56
C ALA A 788 -32.35 -43.75 -18.44
N GLU A 789 -33.49 -43.13 -18.74
CA GLU A 789 -34.48 -43.63 -19.69
C GLU A 789 -33.99 -43.54 -21.15
N ALA A 790 -33.30 -42.45 -21.54
CA ALA A 790 -32.69 -42.33 -22.87
C ALA A 790 -31.52 -43.33 -23.09
N ASP A 791 -30.66 -43.52 -22.09
CA ASP A 791 -29.52 -44.46 -22.13
C ASP A 791 -29.99 -45.94 -22.28
N LYS A 792 -31.26 -46.24 -21.90
CA LYS A 792 -31.94 -47.53 -22.16
C LYS A 792 -32.47 -47.68 -23.59
N GLU A 793 -32.70 -46.59 -24.33
CA GLU A 793 -33.23 -46.64 -25.70
C GLU A 793 -32.11 -46.69 -26.77
N GLU A 794 -30.92 -46.14 -26.50
CA GLU A 794 -29.84 -46.05 -27.48
C GLU A 794 -28.91 -47.28 -27.57
N GLY A 795 -28.92 -48.19 -26.58
CA GLY A 795 -27.94 -49.30 -26.54
C GLY A 795 -28.33 -50.52 -25.69
N PRO A 796 -27.47 -51.55 -25.65
CA PRO A 796 -27.65 -52.73 -24.81
C PRO A 796 -27.40 -52.38 -23.34
N PHE A 797 -28.47 -52.10 -22.60
CA PHE A 797 -28.42 -51.74 -21.18
C PHE A 797 -27.97 -52.95 -20.33
N ASP A 798 -26.74 -52.89 -19.81
CA ASP A 798 -26.13 -53.94 -18.98
C ASP A 798 -26.51 -53.78 -17.49
N GLU A 799 -26.48 -54.88 -16.72
CA GLU A 799 -26.81 -54.87 -15.27
C GLU A 799 -25.88 -53.94 -14.48
N ASN A 800 -24.62 -53.78 -14.94
CA ASN A 800 -23.67 -52.81 -14.40
C ASN A 800 -24.14 -51.36 -14.60
N LEU A 801 -24.67 -51.01 -15.78
CA LEU A 801 -25.12 -49.65 -16.11
C LEU A 801 -26.43 -49.30 -15.38
N GLU A 802 -27.36 -50.27 -15.25
CA GLU A 802 -28.55 -50.15 -14.40
C GLU A 802 -28.15 -49.84 -12.94
N ALA A 803 -27.21 -50.61 -12.38
CA ALA A 803 -26.71 -50.40 -11.02
C ALA A 803 -25.98 -49.06 -10.84
N GLN A 804 -25.26 -48.57 -11.86
CA GLN A 804 -24.61 -47.27 -11.82
C GLN A 804 -25.63 -46.12 -11.82
N TRP A 805 -26.63 -46.14 -12.71
CA TRP A 805 -27.73 -45.16 -12.70
C TRP A 805 -28.53 -45.20 -11.41
N GLN A 806 -28.75 -46.39 -10.83
CA GLN A 806 -29.48 -46.55 -9.56
C GLN A 806 -28.72 -45.92 -8.38
N ARG A 807 -27.41 -46.17 -8.25
CA ARG A 807 -26.53 -45.45 -7.29
C ARG A 807 -26.50 -43.95 -7.54
N GLN A 808 -26.58 -43.52 -8.81
CA GLN A 808 -26.59 -42.11 -9.16
C GLN A 808 -27.89 -41.45 -8.70
N HIS A 809 -29.05 -42.11 -8.85
CA HIS A 809 -30.34 -41.66 -8.31
C HIS A 809 -30.35 -41.59 -6.77
N GLU A 810 -29.76 -42.60 -6.11
CA GLU A 810 -29.62 -42.66 -4.66
C GLU A 810 -28.74 -41.52 -4.15
N SER A 811 -27.57 -41.27 -4.75
CA SER A 811 -26.67 -40.19 -4.33
C SER A 811 -27.23 -38.78 -4.55
N ILE A 812 -28.26 -38.57 -5.39
CA ILE A 812 -28.99 -37.28 -5.45
C ILE A 812 -29.71 -36.97 -4.12
N ALA A 813 -30.00 -37.97 -3.28
CA ALA A 813 -30.44 -37.73 -1.89
C ALA A 813 -29.38 -36.98 -1.06
N GLU A 814 -28.11 -37.23 -1.35
CA GLU A 814 -26.94 -36.74 -0.60
C GLU A 814 -26.41 -35.41 -1.16
N TRP A 815 -27.21 -34.73 -1.98
CA TRP A 815 -26.94 -33.37 -2.48
C TRP A 815 -27.62 -32.30 -1.60
N GLU A 816 -28.32 -32.71 -0.54
CA GLU A 816 -28.97 -31.81 0.40
C GLU A 816 -27.94 -31.01 1.23
N PRO A 817 -28.11 -29.68 1.38
CA PRO A 817 -27.24 -28.88 2.25
C PRO A 817 -27.35 -29.31 3.72
N LEU A 818 -26.25 -29.18 4.46
CA LEU A 818 -26.15 -29.58 5.86
C LEU A 818 -27.21 -28.86 6.72
N SER A 819 -28.03 -29.64 7.43
CA SER A 819 -28.99 -29.16 8.42
C SER A 819 -28.28 -28.86 9.73
N LEU A 820 -28.02 -27.58 10.00
CA LEU A 820 -27.35 -27.10 11.22
C LEU A 820 -28.37 -26.79 12.34
N SER A 821 -27.85 -26.52 13.54
CA SER A 821 -28.66 -26.10 14.69
C SER A 821 -29.27 -24.69 14.53
N GLU A 822 -30.36 -24.42 15.26
CA GLU A 822 -31.00 -23.09 15.36
C GLU A 822 -30.12 -22.04 16.10
N GLU A 823 -28.97 -22.46 16.62
CA GLU A 823 -27.96 -21.62 17.25
C GLU A 823 -26.90 -21.25 16.20
N THR A 824 -26.33 -22.24 15.51
CA THR A 824 -25.38 -22.01 14.41
C THR A 824 -25.99 -21.24 13.24
N TYR A 825 -27.26 -21.49 12.86
CA TYR A 825 -27.95 -20.66 11.85
C TYR A 825 -28.28 -19.23 12.34
N ARG A 826 -28.16 -18.93 13.63
CA ARG A 826 -28.35 -17.57 14.18
C ARG A 826 -27.05 -16.78 14.18
N GLU A 827 -25.94 -17.45 14.46
CA GLU A 827 -24.60 -16.85 14.41
C GLU A 827 -24.10 -16.72 12.95
N PHE A 828 -24.29 -17.77 12.14
CA PHE A 828 -23.88 -17.85 10.73
C PHE A 828 -25.11 -18.06 9.83
N PRO A 829 -25.97 -17.04 9.63
CA PRO A 829 -27.19 -17.16 8.83
C PRO A 829 -26.93 -17.40 7.33
N SER A 830 -25.74 -17.08 6.81
CA SER A 830 -25.40 -17.24 5.39
C SER A 830 -24.42 -18.38 5.13
N GLN A 831 -24.58 -19.05 3.99
CA GLN A 831 -23.67 -20.10 3.51
C GLN A 831 -22.94 -19.62 2.26
N ILE A 832 -21.66 -19.98 2.12
CA ILE A 832 -20.91 -19.87 0.85
C ILE A 832 -20.42 -21.23 0.35
N GLY A 833 -20.34 -21.37 -0.97
CA GLY A 833 -19.59 -22.41 -1.67
C GLY A 833 -18.45 -21.77 -2.47
N LEU A 834 -17.35 -22.50 -2.69
CA LEU A 834 -16.15 -21.97 -3.32
C LEU A 834 -15.45 -23.04 -4.14
N GLU A 835 -15.40 -22.87 -5.46
CA GLU A 835 -14.72 -23.79 -6.38
C GLU A 835 -13.67 -23.03 -7.20
N TYR A 836 -12.50 -23.64 -7.41
CA TYR A 836 -11.33 -23.01 -8.07
C TYR A 836 -10.55 -24.03 -8.89
N ARG A 837 -9.70 -23.56 -9.82
CA ARG A 837 -8.84 -24.43 -10.65
C ARG A 837 -7.49 -24.72 -10.01
N SER A 838 -6.78 -23.73 -9.47
CA SER A 838 -5.50 -23.94 -8.78
C SER A 838 -5.32 -22.94 -7.65
N LEU A 839 -5.40 -23.40 -6.40
CA LEU A 839 -5.26 -22.52 -5.23
C LEU A 839 -3.92 -21.77 -5.26
N GLN A 840 -2.81 -22.43 -5.58
CA GLN A 840 -1.47 -21.82 -5.59
C GLN A 840 -1.32 -20.68 -6.62
N ASN A 841 -1.93 -20.80 -7.80
CA ASN A 841 -1.81 -19.81 -8.89
C ASN A 841 -2.88 -18.71 -8.82
N ASP A 842 -4.08 -19.07 -8.37
CA ASP A 842 -5.27 -18.20 -8.39
C ASP A 842 -5.58 -17.60 -7.00
N ILE A 843 -4.74 -17.80 -5.99
CA ILE A 843 -4.94 -17.38 -4.58
C ILE A 843 -5.44 -15.94 -4.40
N ILE A 844 -4.96 -15.01 -5.22
CA ILE A 844 -5.36 -13.60 -5.21
C ILE A 844 -6.80 -13.42 -5.71
N ALA A 845 -7.16 -14.10 -6.80
CA ALA A 845 -8.52 -14.08 -7.34
C ALA A 845 -9.50 -14.71 -6.33
N ILE A 846 -9.11 -15.84 -5.73
CA ILE A 846 -9.88 -16.58 -4.73
C ILE A 846 -10.10 -15.71 -3.46
N LYS A 847 -9.04 -15.08 -2.93
CA LYS A 847 -9.14 -14.12 -1.79
C LYS A 847 -10.16 -13.01 -2.09
N ARG A 848 -10.02 -12.36 -3.25
CA ARG A 848 -10.89 -11.24 -3.65
C ARG A 848 -12.33 -11.67 -3.93
N LEU A 849 -12.58 -12.89 -4.44
CA LEU A 849 -13.91 -13.47 -4.57
C LEU A 849 -14.61 -13.60 -3.21
N ILE A 850 -13.94 -14.24 -2.25
CA ILE A 850 -14.45 -14.43 -0.88
C ILE A 850 -14.76 -13.06 -0.25
N TYR A 851 -13.81 -12.11 -0.34
CA TYR A 851 -13.98 -10.73 0.13
C TYR A 851 -15.23 -10.07 -0.48
N THR A 852 -15.38 -10.13 -1.81
CA THR A 852 -16.55 -9.57 -2.52
C THR A 852 -17.86 -10.20 -2.05
N SER A 853 -17.90 -11.53 -1.89
CA SER A 853 -19.10 -12.25 -1.44
C SER A 853 -19.51 -11.91 0.00
N MET A 854 -18.54 -11.77 0.91
CA MET A 854 -18.79 -11.43 2.32
C MET A 854 -19.27 -9.99 2.49
N ILE A 855 -18.74 -9.06 1.69
CA ILE A 855 -19.27 -7.68 1.63
C ILE A 855 -20.72 -7.69 1.10
N ALA A 856 -20.99 -8.37 -0.01
CA ALA A 856 -22.34 -8.44 -0.60
C ALA A 856 -23.38 -9.13 0.32
N LEU A 857 -22.96 -10.11 1.13
CA LEU A 857 -23.78 -10.72 2.18
C LEU A 857 -24.06 -9.74 3.33
N SER A 858 -23.04 -9.03 3.82
CA SER A 858 -23.20 -8.12 4.96
C SER A 858 -23.91 -6.80 4.58
N PHE A 859 -23.78 -6.33 3.35
CA PHE A 859 -24.64 -5.27 2.78
C PHE A 859 -26.12 -5.69 2.76
N ASN A 860 -26.41 -6.98 2.61
CA ASN A 860 -27.76 -7.55 2.78
C ASN A 860 -28.10 -7.92 4.25
N GLY A 861 -27.34 -7.41 5.23
CA GLY A 861 -27.64 -7.57 6.66
C GLY A 861 -27.27 -8.93 7.25
N SER A 862 -26.43 -9.73 6.59
CA SER A 862 -25.88 -10.93 7.20
C SER A 862 -24.90 -10.60 8.34
N THR A 863 -25.08 -11.30 9.46
CA THR A 863 -24.25 -11.21 10.68
C THR A 863 -23.18 -12.30 10.76
N GLY A 864 -23.10 -13.20 9.78
CA GLY A 864 -22.12 -14.28 9.78
C GLY A 864 -22.28 -15.24 8.61
N VAL A 865 -21.15 -15.84 8.22
CA VAL A 865 -21.03 -16.75 7.09
C VAL A 865 -20.35 -18.05 7.49
N PHE A 866 -20.78 -19.18 6.94
CA PHE A 866 -20.07 -20.46 7.02
C PHE A 866 -19.82 -21.07 5.64
N ILE A 867 -18.81 -21.95 5.58
CA ILE A 867 -18.48 -22.81 4.44
C ILE A 867 -18.29 -24.25 4.91
N SER A 868 -18.82 -25.20 4.13
CA SER A 868 -18.60 -26.64 4.31
C SER A 868 -17.50 -27.11 3.38
N VAL A 869 -16.41 -27.63 3.92
CA VAL A 869 -15.26 -28.16 3.18
C VAL A 869 -15.10 -29.65 3.52
N ARG A 870 -14.76 -30.50 2.55
CA ARG A 870 -14.41 -31.90 2.83
C ARG A 870 -13.03 -31.95 3.48
N ASP A 871 -12.86 -32.76 4.52
CA ASP A 871 -11.60 -32.91 5.28
C ASP A 871 -10.43 -33.39 4.39
N ARG A 872 -10.74 -34.00 3.24
CA ARG A 872 -9.79 -34.37 2.19
C ARG A 872 -9.19 -33.18 1.41
N ASP A 873 -9.59 -31.93 1.68
CA ASP A 873 -9.00 -30.71 1.11
C ASP A 873 -8.36 -29.81 2.19
N PRO A 874 -7.25 -30.26 2.82
CA PRO A 874 -6.55 -29.54 3.88
C PRO A 874 -5.86 -28.25 3.39
N GLU A 875 -5.59 -28.10 2.10
CA GLU A 875 -5.02 -26.88 1.52
C GLU A 875 -6.07 -25.76 1.49
N LYS A 876 -7.32 -26.07 1.11
CA LYS A 876 -8.48 -25.17 1.24
C LYS A 876 -8.75 -24.80 2.68
N ILE A 877 -8.66 -25.75 3.61
CA ILE A 877 -8.87 -25.51 5.06
C ILE A 877 -7.79 -24.57 5.64
N ASP A 878 -6.50 -24.83 5.36
CA ASP A 878 -5.39 -23.98 5.80
C ASP A 878 -5.50 -22.55 5.23
N PHE A 879 -5.84 -22.41 3.94
CA PHE A 879 -6.06 -21.12 3.30
C PHE A 879 -7.27 -20.35 3.87
N LEU A 880 -8.41 -21.01 4.06
CA LEU A 880 -9.60 -20.37 4.65
C LEU A 880 -9.37 -19.99 6.12
N THR A 881 -8.61 -20.79 6.87
CA THR A 881 -8.20 -20.45 8.25
C THR A 881 -7.24 -19.25 8.25
N LYS A 882 -6.29 -19.17 7.32
CA LYS A 882 -5.38 -18.01 7.13
C LYS A 882 -6.08 -16.75 6.64
N LEU A 883 -7.23 -16.88 5.97
CA LEU A 883 -8.15 -15.78 5.68
C LEU A 883 -8.92 -15.31 6.92
N GLY A 884 -9.10 -16.18 7.92
CA GLY A 884 -9.78 -15.89 9.18
C GLY A 884 -10.99 -16.78 9.50
N LEU A 885 -11.44 -17.66 8.59
CA LEU A 885 -12.60 -18.51 8.86
C LEU A 885 -12.23 -19.59 9.89
N LEU A 886 -12.86 -19.55 11.06
CA LEU A 886 -12.55 -20.40 12.20
C LEU A 886 -13.44 -21.65 12.23
N PRO A 887 -12.96 -22.81 12.76
CA PRO A 887 -13.77 -24.02 12.85
C PRO A 887 -15.01 -23.89 13.75
N ILE A 888 -16.17 -24.24 13.20
CA ILE A 888 -17.46 -24.28 13.91
C ILE A 888 -17.66 -25.66 14.56
N LYS A 889 -18.15 -25.69 15.79
CA LYS A 889 -18.48 -26.94 16.52
C LYS A 889 -19.99 -27.22 16.46
N GLU A 890 -20.40 -27.98 15.44
CA GLU A 890 -21.78 -28.45 15.25
C GLU A 890 -21.88 -29.96 15.46
N ALA A 891 -23.01 -30.45 15.96
CA ALA A 891 -23.20 -31.88 16.26
C ALA A 891 -23.94 -32.61 15.15
N GLY A 892 -23.48 -33.82 14.79
CA GLY A 892 -24.09 -34.63 13.72
C GLY A 892 -23.61 -34.32 12.30
N ILE A 893 -22.58 -33.48 12.16
CA ILE A 893 -21.84 -33.32 10.90
C ILE A 893 -21.05 -34.62 10.60
N PRO A 894 -21.00 -35.09 9.34
CA PRO A 894 -20.16 -36.23 8.95
C PRO A 894 -18.67 -36.03 9.27
N GLU A 895 -17.98 -37.11 9.63
CA GLU A 895 -16.55 -37.07 10.01
C GLU A 895 -15.62 -36.60 8.87
N ASP A 896 -16.06 -36.65 7.61
CA ASP A 896 -15.32 -36.17 6.44
C ASP A 896 -15.61 -34.71 6.05
N ILE A 897 -16.32 -33.94 6.89
CA ILE A 897 -16.68 -32.54 6.63
C ILE A 897 -16.23 -31.61 7.76
N CYS A 898 -15.43 -30.60 7.39
CA CYS A 898 -15.08 -29.46 8.24
C CYS A 898 -16.03 -28.27 7.95
N LEU A 899 -16.57 -27.66 9.01
CA LEU A 899 -17.27 -26.37 8.94
C LEU A 899 -16.35 -25.24 9.40
N LEU A 900 -16.16 -24.23 8.57
CA LEU A 900 -15.43 -23.00 8.91
C LEU A 900 -16.38 -21.79 8.79
N GLY A 901 -16.20 -20.74 9.59
CA GLY A 901 -17.02 -19.54 9.48
C GLY A 901 -16.44 -18.27 10.11
N HIS A 902 -17.12 -17.15 9.87
CA HIS A 902 -16.72 -15.82 10.36
C HIS A 902 -17.98 -14.96 10.61
N SER A 903 -18.04 -14.25 11.74
CA SER A 903 -19.09 -13.25 12.01
C SER A 903 -18.89 -12.02 11.11
N LEU A 904 -19.94 -11.38 10.61
CA LEU A 904 -19.86 -10.27 9.65
C LEU A 904 -20.16 -8.91 10.28
#